data_AF-A0A7J2KEM2-F1
#
_entry.id   AF-A0A7J2KEM2-F1
#
_cell.length_a   1.000
_cell.length_b   1.000
_cell.length_c   1.000
_cell.angle_alpha   90.00
_cell.angle_beta   90.00
_cell.angle_gamma   90.00
#
_symmetry.space_group_name_H-M   'P 1'
#
loop_
_entity.id
_entity.type
_entity.pdbx_description
1 polymer ?
#
loop_
_entity_poly.entity_id
_entity_poly.type
_entity_poly.pdbx_seq_one_letter_code
_entity_poly.pdbx_strand_id
1 'polypeptide(L)'
;SVVEEFEDDSIEVFEEEEDTGIESLRGGRKFRAKRKHFVIGDEDLLGYLEDLIRKERIDKIKNIGRDRVKGVVIGFSHGVVTISTLSINDFCEGDGVALIRGDSIKLIGVVMIEDKKNIVVRLTSNIGFHIGERVEICKSEVLIGYDLCLNLIERIREGSLSSRELAAVNVVFKNIDMGPINRVHLSDTRDIRDDFHLDRYQIEAVESILGLRKGEILLIVGPPGTGKTRVIAKAAYELAKRGEKVLITSHTNRAVDNAIELLPLEISLRVGRPEKTLSHVRKYLLSYRAKRDLGRKFRELENEIKRLNENIRKLRRKYKKPYSSKKRISRLLNKHEKLLREKIVWRDRMVKRVNSKMIGGARIVASTLIKSQLYPLENIRFNTVLIDECSQVSVILALLGMVKADKWVLIGDHRQLMPIFKTINKKDEMLSDLSAFSRLKNKYGQRVVWLKKYYRGNPIIIGFSSKYIYEEEIIPSERSREIKLDISIPLSRDALFLDPSRPIVFIDVRGEERTLRGGTRYNPAEVDVIANIVKLIKKYLENVEVGIITPYKIQRKKIREIIDDRRIEIGTVDSFQGREKDIIIFSITATDNLKFVANPNRLNVALTRAKKKLIVVGNLESIKDCKEDLLKQFIKYVSKNKGIFDWNTKSWKI
;
A
#
# COMPACT_ATOMS: atom_id res chain seq x y z
N SER A 1 -51.66 53.15 -15.13
CA SER A 1 -52.36 54.25 -14.45
C SER A 1 -52.75 53.77 -13.08
N VAL A 2 -52.34 54.47 -12.02
CA VAL A 2 -52.73 54.24 -10.60
C VAL A 2 -52.17 52.90 -10.03
N VAL A 3 -51.24 52.77 -9.06
CA VAL A 3 -50.94 53.49 -7.77
C VAL A 3 -51.86 52.96 -6.64
N GLU A 4 -51.48 52.60 -5.39
CA GLU A 4 -50.28 52.83 -4.54
C GLU A 4 -50.02 51.67 -3.50
N GLU A 5 -49.07 51.92 -2.58
CA GLU A 5 -48.48 51.28 -1.35
C GLU A 5 -49.37 50.41 -0.39
N PHE A 6 -48.94 49.76 0.72
CA PHE A 6 -47.82 49.86 1.72
C PHE A 6 -47.31 48.46 2.18
N GLU A 7 -46.00 48.19 2.39
CA GLU A 7 -45.13 48.29 3.62
C GLU A 7 -45.48 47.36 4.84
N ASP A 8 -44.55 46.67 5.52
CA ASP A 8 -43.15 46.23 5.17
C ASP A 8 -42.95 44.69 5.35
N ASP A 9 -42.28 44.04 6.32
CA ASP A 9 -41.56 44.35 7.59
C ASP A 9 -40.69 43.11 7.95
N SER A 10 -39.39 43.12 8.30
CA SER A 10 -38.26 44.08 8.15
C SER A 10 -36.90 43.32 8.35
N ILE A 11 -35.71 43.96 8.29
CA ILE A 11 -34.36 43.33 8.49
C ILE A 11 -33.39 44.26 9.25
N GLU A 12 -32.76 43.78 10.32
CA GLU A 12 -31.65 44.49 10.99
C GLU A 12 -30.27 44.19 10.36
N VAL A 13 -29.52 45.26 10.08
CA VAL A 13 -28.10 45.27 9.71
C VAL A 13 -27.38 46.23 10.66
N PHE A 14 -26.18 45.86 11.11
CA PHE A 14 -25.27 46.77 11.80
C PHE A 14 -23.98 46.97 10.99
N GLU A 15 -23.74 48.19 10.55
CA GLU A 15 -22.46 48.68 10.02
C GLU A 15 -21.90 49.75 10.97
N GLU A 16 -20.58 49.75 11.17
CA GLU A 16 -19.74 50.80 11.75
C GLU A 16 -18.28 50.32 11.55
N GLU A 17 -17.30 51.11 11.10
CA GLU A 17 -17.34 52.40 10.39
C GLU A 17 -16.01 52.49 9.58
N GLU A 18 -15.91 53.38 8.57
CA GLU A 18 -14.61 53.67 7.92
C GLU A 18 -13.90 54.84 8.64
N ASP A 19 -12.59 54.71 8.87
CA ASP A 19 -11.72 55.86 9.18
C ASP A 19 -10.47 55.84 8.28
N THR A 20 -9.96 57.02 7.96
CA THR A 20 -9.07 57.27 6.82
C THR A 20 -7.69 57.76 7.25
N GLY A 21 -6.63 57.17 6.67
CA GLY A 21 -5.26 57.54 7.03
C GLY A 21 -4.24 57.14 5.97
N ILE A 22 -3.84 58.10 5.13
CA ILE A 22 -2.75 57.92 4.16
C ILE A 22 -1.45 58.47 4.77
N GLU A 23 -0.58 57.58 5.24
CA GLU A 23 0.85 57.86 5.36
C GLU A 23 1.69 56.77 4.70
N SER A 24 2.70 57.20 3.94
CA SER A 24 3.59 56.30 3.20
C SER A 24 4.98 56.24 3.83
N LEU A 25 5.36 55.09 4.40
CA LEU A 25 6.75 54.85 4.79
C LEU A 25 7.16 53.37 4.66
N ARG A 26 8.46 53.15 4.50
CA ARG A 26 9.04 51.85 4.09
C ARG A 26 9.25 50.91 5.28
N GLY A 27 8.66 49.71 5.27
CA GLY A 27 8.94 48.68 6.27
C GLY A 27 8.51 47.26 5.86
N GLY A 28 9.46 46.40 5.52
CA GLY A 28 9.14 45.04 5.02
C GLY A 28 8.67 44.06 6.11
N ARG A 29 7.49 43.46 5.94
CA ARG A 29 7.01 42.33 6.78
C ARG A 29 6.49 41.16 5.94
N LYS A 30 6.49 39.96 6.54
CA LYS A 30 6.36 38.66 5.86
C LYS A 30 4.93 38.37 5.40
N PHE A 31 4.72 38.11 4.10
CA PHE A 31 3.48 37.51 3.60
C PHE A 31 3.25 36.12 4.21
N ARG A 32 2.36 36.01 5.20
CA ARG A 32 1.93 34.74 5.80
C ARG A 32 0.54 34.36 5.28
N ALA A 33 0.47 33.91 4.03
CA ALA A 33 -0.78 33.57 3.36
C ALA A 33 -1.56 32.47 4.13
N LYS A 34 -2.66 32.86 4.79
CA LYS A 34 -3.62 31.94 5.42
C LYS A 34 -4.38 31.16 4.34
N ARG A 35 -3.90 29.97 3.95
CA ARG A 35 -4.71 29.03 3.16
C ARG A 35 -5.88 28.53 4.02
N LYS A 36 -7.10 29.01 3.76
CA LYS A 36 -8.34 28.43 4.33
C LYS A 36 -8.39 26.94 3.91
N HIS A 37 -8.13 26.02 4.83
CA HIS A 37 -8.27 24.59 4.57
C HIS A 37 -9.76 24.22 4.58
N PHE A 38 -10.25 23.63 3.50
CA PHE A 38 -11.64 23.21 3.38
C PHE A 38 -11.85 21.86 4.08
N VAL A 39 -12.12 21.91 5.39
CA VAL A 39 -12.34 20.73 6.23
C VAL A 39 -13.77 20.22 6.04
N ILE A 40 -13.92 18.96 5.65
CA ILE A 40 -15.25 18.32 5.59
C ILE A 40 -15.76 18.11 7.02
N GLY A 41 -16.97 18.60 7.33
CA GLY A 41 -17.68 18.36 8.58
C GLY A 41 -17.85 16.86 8.84
N ASP A 42 -17.87 16.45 10.11
CA ASP A 42 -17.92 15.02 10.46
C ASP A 42 -19.21 14.33 9.99
N GLU A 43 -20.32 15.06 9.85
CA GLU A 43 -21.61 14.53 9.38
C GLU A 43 -21.61 14.33 7.84
N ASP A 44 -21.19 15.33 7.07
CA ASP A 44 -21.07 15.24 5.60
C ASP A 44 -20.08 14.18 5.13
N LEU A 45 -19.01 13.94 5.91
CA LEU A 45 -17.91 13.07 5.50
C LEU A 45 -18.36 11.64 5.19
N LEU A 46 -19.32 11.10 5.93
CA LEU A 46 -19.79 9.73 5.70
C LEU A 46 -20.50 9.61 4.34
N GLY A 47 -21.31 10.60 3.97
CA GLY A 47 -21.94 10.69 2.65
C GLY A 47 -20.92 10.87 1.53
N TYR A 48 -19.99 11.82 1.68
CA TYR A 48 -18.92 12.06 0.71
C TYR A 48 -18.06 10.80 0.48
N LEU A 49 -17.67 10.09 1.55
CA LEU A 49 -16.89 8.86 1.46
C LEU A 49 -17.65 7.76 0.72
N GLU A 50 -18.94 7.57 1.01
CA GLU A 50 -19.77 6.61 0.27
C GLU A 50 -19.78 6.90 -1.23
N ASP A 51 -20.06 8.15 -1.57
CA ASP A 51 -20.23 8.60 -2.94
C ASP A 51 -18.92 8.49 -3.73
N LEU A 52 -17.79 8.79 -3.07
CA LEU A 52 -16.44 8.55 -3.57
C LEU A 52 -16.15 7.05 -3.80
N ILE A 53 -16.51 6.17 -2.86
CA ILE A 53 -16.32 4.71 -3.04
C ILE A 53 -17.20 4.19 -4.19
N ARG A 54 -18.45 4.65 -4.30
CA ARG A 54 -19.34 4.29 -5.43
C ARG A 54 -18.72 4.75 -6.75
N LYS A 55 -18.15 5.96 -6.83
CA LYS A 55 -17.43 6.48 -8.01
C LYS A 55 -16.15 5.70 -8.33
N GLU A 56 -15.27 5.43 -7.37
CA GLU A 56 -14.06 4.61 -7.56
C GLU A 56 -14.38 3.17 -8.00
N ARG A 57 -15.45 2.59 -7.46
CA ARG A 57 -15.97 1.27 -7.83
C ARG A 57 -16.44 1.25 -9.28
N ILE A 58 -17.19 2.27 -9.70
CA ILE A 58 -17.64 2.45 -11.09
C ILE A 58 -16.46 2.67 -12.04
N ASP A 59 -15.46 3.48 -11.68
CA ASP A 59 -14.22 3.60 -12.47
C ASP A 59 -13.53 2.23 -12.61
N LYS A 60 -13.35 1.49 -11.51
CA LYS A 60 -12.66 0.20 -11.57
C LYS A 60 -13.45 -0.81 -12.42
N ILE A 61 -14.79 -0.77 -12.40
CA ILE A 61 -15.66 -1.56 -13.29
C ILE A 61 -15.44 -1.17 -14.76
N LYS A 62 -15.49 0.13 -15.11
CA LYS A 62 -15.21 0.62 -16.47
C LYS A 62 -13.81 0.22 -16.95
N ASN A 63 -12.80 0.37 -16.09
CA ASN A 63 -11.40 0.03 -16.37
C ASN A 63 -11.07 -1.47 -16.30
N ILE A 64 -11.97 -2.34 -15.83
CA ILE A 64 -11.78 -3.80 -15.84
C ILE A 64 -11.77 -4.37 -17.27
N GLY A 65 -12.13 -3.60 -18.29
CA GLY A 65 -12.00 -3.97 -19.71
C GLY A 65 -10.65 -4.59 -20.13
N ARG A 66 -9.55 -4.28 -19.43
CA ARG A 66 -8.21 -4.86 -19.67
C ARG A 66 -7.89 -6.11 -18.84
N ASP A 67 -8.65 -6.35 -17.77
CA ASP A 67 -8.52 -7.48 -16.85
C ASP A 67 -9.60 -8.57 -17.11
N ARG A 68 -10.36 -8.46 -18.23
CA ARG A 68 -11.45 -9.39 -18.59
C ARG A 68 -10.90 -10.67 -19.22
N VAL A 69 -11.09 -11.79 -18.54
CA VAL A 69 -10.77 -13.12 -19.06
C VAL A 69 -12.06 -13.80 -19.52
N LYS A 70 -12.16 -14.08 -20.82
CA LYS A 70 -13.23 -14.87 -21.41
C LYS A 70 -13.02 -16.36 -21.09
N GLY A 71 -14.08 -17.05 -20.70
CA GLY A 71 -14.05 -18.48 -20.41
C GLY A 71 -15.36 -19.19 -20.71
N VAL A 72 -15.34 -20.51 -20.60
CA VAL A 72 -16.52 -21.37 -20.74
C VAL A 72 -16.67 -22.20 -19.47
N VAL A 73 -17.88 -22.21 -18.90
CA VAL A 73 -18.22 -23.08 -17.77
C VAL A 73 -18.19 -24.54 -18.24
N ILE A 74 -17.11 -25.25 -17.96
CA ILE A 74 -16.99 -26.69 -18.25
C ILE A 74 -17.55 -27.56 -17.12
N GLY A 75 -17.91 -26.95 -15.98
CA GLY A 75 -18.68 -27.59 -14.92
C GLY A 75 -19.19 -26.63 -13.87
N PHE A 76 -20.36 -26.95 -13.32
CA PHE A 76 -20.96 -26.28 -12.17
C PHE A 76 -21.63 -27.33 -11.29
N SER A 77 -21.37 -27.29 -9.99
CA SER A 77 -22.06 -28.11 -8.99
C SER A 77 -21.82 -27.57 -7.58
N HIS A 78 -22.91 -27.40 -6.80
CA HIS A 78 -22.88 -27.28 -5.33
C HIS A 78 -21.88 -26.22 -4.80
N GLY A 79 -22.02 -24.98 -5.27
CA GLY A 79 -21.15 -23.89 -4.84
C GLY A 79 -19.73 -23.97 -5.41
N VAL A 80 -19.49 -24.74 -6.47
CA VAL A 80 -18.22 -24.75 -7.22
C VAL A 80 -18.50 -24.62 -8.72
N VAL A 81 -17.79 -23.72 -9.39
CA VAL A 81 -17.79 -23.57 -10.85
C VAL A 81 -16.37 -23.81 -11.38
N THR A 82 -16.26 -24.53 -12.50
CA THR A 82 -15.01 -24.76 -13.21
C THR A 82 -15.08 -24.07 -14.57
N ILE A 83 -14.25 -23.07 -14.76
CA ILE A 83 -14.21 -22.22 -15.94
C ILE A 83 -12.94 -22.56 -16.72
N SER A 84 -13.09 -22.97 -17.97
CA SER A 84 -11.98 -23.19 -18.90
C SER A 84 -11.68 -21.89 -19.65
N THR A 85 -10.40 -21.54 -19.76
CA THR A 85 -9.94 -20.33 -20.45
C THR A 85 -8.53 -20.54 -21.02
N LEU A 86 -8.09 -19.59 -21.86
CA LEU A 86 -6.75 -19.54 -22.44
C LEU A 86 -5.83 -18.53 -21.71
N SER A 87 -6.39 -17.59 -20.94
CA SER A 87 -5.66 -16.55 -20.20
C SER A 87 -5.62 -16.86 -18.69
N ILE A 88 -4.91 -17.94 -18.31
CA ILE A 88 -4.86 -18.40 -16.91
C ILE A 88 -3.80 -17.71 -16.05
N ASN A 89 -2.75 -17.16 -16.66
CA ASN A 89 -1.70 -16.41 -15.96
C ASN A 89 -2.26 -15.20 -15.15
N ASP A 90 -3.50 -14.80 -15.46
CA ASP A 90 -4.28 -13.76 -14.79
C ASP A 90 -5.12 -14.24 -13.60
N PHE A 91 -4.87 -15.44 -13.03
CA PHE A 91 -5.50 -15.97 -11.79
C PHE A 91 -4.58 -16.93 -11.02
N CYS A 92 -4.66 -16.95 -9.68
CA CYS A 92 -3.91 -17.85 -8.79
C CYS A 92 -4.80 -18.43 -7.65
N GLU A 93 -4.37 -19.51 -6.96
CA GLU A 93 -5.08 -20.06 -5.78
C GLU A 93 -5.35 -18.96 -4.74
N GLY A 94 -6.62 -18.81 -4.33
CA GLY A 94 -7.04 -17.79 -3.36
C GLY A 94 -7.41 -16.42 -3.94
N ASP A 95 -7.29 -16.18 -5.25
CA ASP A 95 -7.82 -14.96 -5.88
C ASP A 95 -9.34 -14.89 -5.78
N GLY A 96 -9.87 -13.72 -5.40
CA GLY A 96 -11.31 -13.45 -5.48
C GLY A 96 -11.71 -13.20 -6.93
N VAL A 97 -12.75 -13.86 -7.42
CA VAL A 97 -13.23 -13.81 -8.80
C VAL A 97 -14.60 -13.16 -8.85
N ALA A 98 -14.79 -12.20 -9.76
CA ALA A 98 -16.10 -11.69 -10.14
C ALA A 98 -16.48 -12.13 -11.55
N LEU A 99 -17.77 -12.28 -11.76
CA LEU A 99 -18.43 -12.51 -13.05
C LEU A 99 -18.93 -11.17 -13.58
N ILE A 100 -18.77 -10.99 -14.89
CA ILE A 100 -19.22 -9.83 -15.64
C ILE A 100 -20.41 -10.27 -16.50
N ARG A 101 -21.55 -9.60 -16.38
CA ARG A 101 -22.74 -9.79 -17.22
C ARG A 101 -23.26 -8.40 -17.62
N GLY A 102 -23.07 -8.03 -18.89
CA GLY A 102 -23.25 -6.64 -19.34
C GLY A 102 -22.30 -5.71 -18.57
N ASP A 103 -22.84 -4.61 -18.04
CA ASP A 103 -22.12 -3.68 -17.16
C ASP A 103 -22.11 -4.11 -15.68
N SER A 104 -22.86 -5.14 -15.31
CA SER A 104 -22.86 -5.66 -13.94
C SER A 104 -21.62 -6.50 -13.67
N ILE A 105 -20.93 -6.20 -12.57
CA ILE A 105 -19.84 -7.04 -12.03
C ILE A 105 -20.26 -7.52 -10.64
N LYS A 106 -20.37 -8.83 -10.47
CA LYS A 106 -20.78 -9.47 -9.21
C LYS A 106 -19.68 -10.41 -8.74
N LEU A 107 -19.23 -10.25 -7.48
CA LEU A 107 -18.34 -11.21 -6.84
C LEU A 107 -19.01 -12.59 -6.86
N ILE A 108 -18.33 -13.60 -7.39
CA ILE A 108 -18.88 -14.96 -7.44
C ILE A 108 -18.23 -15.88 -6.41
N GLY A 109 -16.93 -15.71 -6.14
CA GLY A 109 -16.20 -16.67 -5.33
C GLY A 109 -14.69 -16.48 -5.26
N VAL A 110 -13.98 -17.56 -4.92
CA VAL A 110 -12.53 -17.61 -4.74
C VAL A 110 -11.93 -18.79 -5.51
N VAL A 111 -10.82 -18.58 -6.24
CA VAL A 111 -10.06 -19.65 -6.93
C VAL A 111 -9.55 -20.67 -5.89
N MET A 112 -9.78 -21.94 -6.17
CA MET A 112 -9.42 -23.09 -5.32
C MET A 112 -8.36 -24.00 -5.96
N ILE A 113 -8.33 -24.09 -7.28
CA ILE A 113 -7.34 -24.84 -8.07
C ILE A 113 -7.14 -24.09 -9.38
N GLU A 114 -5.87 -23.97 -9.77
CA GLU A 114 -5.41 -23.52 -11.08
C GLU A 114 -4.81 -24.72 -11.84
N ASP A 115 -5.07 -24.81 -13.13
CA ASP A 115 -4.63 -25.88 -14.05
C ASP A 115 -4.48 -25.24 -15.44
N LYS A 116 -3.58 -25.74 -16.30
CA LYS A 116 -3.09 -25.04 -17.51
C LYS A 116 -4.16 -24.55 -18.50
N LYS A 117 -5.40 -25.05 -18.41
CA LYS A 117 -6.57 -24.56 -19.17
C LYS A 117 -7.85 -24.44 -18.33
N ASN A 118 -7.78 -24.54 -16.99
CA ASN A 118 -8.96 -24.51 -16.12
C ASN A 118 -8.71 -23.77 -14.80
N ILE A 119 -9.61 -22.88 -14.39
CA ILE A 119 -9.73 -22.45 -12.99
C ILE A 119 -10.94 -23.11 -12.32
N VAL A 120 -10.80 -23.47 -11.05
CA VAL A 120 -11.90 -23.94 -10.19
C VAL A 120 -12.18 -22.87 -9.15
N VAL A 121 -13.41 -22.36 -9.09
CA VAL A 121 -13.83 -21.28 -8.19
C VAL A 121 -14.87 -21.80 -7.22
N ARG A 122 -14.61 -21.71 -5.91
CA ARG A 122 -15.63 -21.91 -4.88
C ARG A 122 -16.47 -20.66 -4.80
N LEU A 123 -17.77 -20.79 -5.01
CA LEU A 123 -18.71 -19.68 -4.92
C LEU A 123 -18.90 -19.23 -3.46
N THR A 124 -19.04 -17.92 -3.29
CA THR A 124 -19.40 -17.25 -2.03
C THR A 124 -20.80 -16.64 -2.07
N SER A 125 -21.50 -16.79 -3.20
CA SER A 125 -22.84 -16.24 -3.45
C SER A 125 -23.69 -17.25 -4.22
N ASN A 126 -25.01 -17.28 -3.97
CA ASN A 126 -25.94 -18.05 -4.80
C ASN A 126 -26.02 -17.44 -6.22
N ILE A 127 -25.31 -18.07 -7.15
CA ILE A 127 -25.32 -17.77 -8.60
C ILE A 127 -25.35 -19.11 -9.33
N GLY A 128 -26.35 -19.28 -10.20
CA GLY A 128 -26.45 -20.43 -11.11
C GLY A 128 -25.57 -20.23 -12.35
N PHE A 129 -24.99 -21.34 -12.82
CA PHE A 129 -24.24 -21.41 -14.08
C PHE A 129 -24.66 -22.64 -14.88
N HIS A 130 -24.56 -22.56 -16.21
CA HIS A 130 -24.89 -23.68 -17.12
C HIS A 130 -23.63 -24.27 -17.76
N ILE A 131 -23.59 -25.60 -17.95
CA ILE A 131 -22.43 -26.23 -18.60
C ILE A 131 -22.43 -25.89 -20.09
N GLY A 132 -21.41 -25.16 -20.53
CA GLY A 132 -21.33 -24.56 -21.87
C GLY A 132 -21.56 -23.05 -21.88
N GLU A 133 -21.99 -22.44 -20.76
CA GLU A 133 -22.15 -20.98 -20.63
C GLU A 133 -20.81 -20.28 -20.91
N ARG A 134 -20.84 -19.27 -21.79
CA ARG A 134 -19.73 -18.33 -22.00
C ARG A 134 -19.79 -17.27 -20.91
N VAL A 135 -18.69 -17.06 -20.20
CA VAL A 135 -18.58 -16.15 -19.06
C VAL A 135 -17.38 -15.22 -19.22
N GLU A 136 -17.52 -13.99 -18.76
CA GLU A 136 -16.39 -13.06 -18.58
C GLU A 136 -16.11 -12.91 -17.09
N ILE A 137 -14.85 -13.03 -16.69
CA ILE A 137 -14.41 -12.98 -15.29
C ILE A 137 -13.20 -12.08 -15.09
N CYS A 138 -12.99 -11.59 -13.88
CA CYS A 138 -11.83 -10.76 -13.51
C CYS A 138 -11.40 -10.96 -12.03
N LYS A 139 -10.19 -10.51 -11.68
CA LYS A 139 -9.74 -10.44 -10.27
C LYS A 139 -10.51 -9.34 -9.52
N SER A 140 -11.22 -9.74 -8.47
CA SER A 140 -12.18 -8.89 -7.76
C SER A 140 -11.66 -8.27 -6.45
N GLU A 141 -10.44 -8.59 -5.98
CA GLU A 141 -9.98 -8.19 -4.63
C GLU A 141 -10.07 -6.67 -4.33
N VAL A 142 -9.92 -5.82 -5.34
CA VAL A 142 -10.12 -4.36 -5.20
C VAL A 142 -11.61 -4.01 -5.06
N LEU A 143 -12.49 -4.66 -5.84
CA LEU A 143 -13.93 -4.49 -5.73
C LEU A 143 -14.46 -5.02 -4.38
N ILE A 144 -13.94 -6.14 -3.89
CA ILE A 144 -14.21 -6.64 -2.52
C ILE A 144 -13.86 -5.58 -1.48
N GLY A 145 -12.75 -4.85 -1.67
CA GLY A 145 -12.39 -3.71 -0.82
C GLY A 145 -13.46 -2.62 -0.80
N TYR A 146 -13.99 -2.24 -1.96
CA TYR A 146 -15.09 -1.27 -2.06
C TYR A 146 -16.42 -1.82 -1.50
N ASP A 147 -16.78 -3.06 -1.81
CA ASP A 147 -18.00 -3.72 -1.33
C ASP A 147 -18.01 -3.80 0.22
N LEU A 148 -16.86 -4.14 0.84
CA LEU A 148 -16.69 -4.12 2.30
C LEU A 148 -16.82 -2.71 2.90
N CYS A 149 -16.26 -1.69 2.23
CA CYS A 149 -16.36 -0.31 2.70
C CYS A 149 -17.81 0.21 2.62
N LEU A 150 -18.52 -0.07 1.52
CA LEU A 150 -19.93 0.31 1.36
C LEU A 150 -20.82 -0.40 2.39
N ASN A 151 -20.63 -1.70 2.60
CA ASN A 151 -21.40 -2.43 3.61
C ASN A 151 -21.13 -1.92 5.03
N LEU A 152 -19.91 -1.45 5.35
CA LEU A 152 -19.67 -0.81 6.64
C LEU A 152 -20.40 0.54 6.77
N ILE A 153 -20.50 1.34 5.70
CA ILE A 153 -21.28 2.60 5.70
C ILE A 153 -22.78 2.31 5.86
N GLU A 154 -23.30 1.31 5.15
CA GLU A 154 -24.69 0.84 5.28
C GLU A 154 -24.97 0.45 6.75
N ARG A 155 -24.11 -0.38 7.36
CA ARG A 155 -24.23 -0.76 8.79
C ARG A 155 -24.11 0.41 9.77
N ILE A 156 -23.34 1.45 9.45
CA ILE A 156 -23.26 2.68 10.26
C ILE A 156 -24.62 3.40 10.25
N ARG A 157 -25.25 3.55 9.08
CA ARG A 157 -26.56 4.22 8.96
C ARG A 157 -27.71 3.43 9.57
N GLU A 158 -27.70 2.10 9.42
CA GLU A 158 -28.68 1.19 10.02
C GLU A 158 -28.60 1.13 11.56
N GLY A 159 -27.52 1.63 12.16
CA GLY A 159 -27.21 1.37 13.57
C GLY A 159 -26.85 -0.09 13.87
N SER A 160 -26.63 -0.93 12.85
CA SER A 160 -26.39 -2.39 12.97
C SER A 160 -24.94 -2.75 13.38
N LEU A 161 -24.30 -1.85 14.14
CA LEU A 161 -22.97 -2.01 14.72
C LEU A 161 -23.05 -2.42 16.19
N SER A 162 -22.20 -3.35 16.62
CA SER A 162 -21.99 -3.58 18.04
C SER A 162 -21.25 -2.40 18.70
N SER A 163 -21.45 -2.19 20.00
CA SER A 163 -20.93 -1.02 20.74
C SER A 163 -19.41 -0.80 20.61
N ARG A 164 -18.64 -1.86 20.32
CA ARG A 164 -17.19 -1.80 20.07
C ARG A 164 -16.85 -1.28 18.66
N GLU A 165 -17.61 -1.72 17.66
CA GLU A 165 -17.49 -1.20 16.29
C GLU A 165 -17.91 0.27 16.27
N LEU A 166 -19.01 0.61 16.96
CA LEU A 166 -19.48 1.98 17.14
C LEU A 166 -18.44 2.87 17.87
N ALA A 167 -17.65 2.34 18.81
CA ALA A 167 -16.55 3.08 19.42
C ALA A 167 -15.47 3.47 18.38
N ALA A 168 -15.08 2.56 17.48
CA ALA A 168 -14.17 2.87 16.38
C ALA A 168 -14.73 3.94 15.42
N VAL A 169 -16.04 3.87 15.13
CA VAL A 169 -16.76 4.88 14.31
C VAL A 169 -16.78 6.24 15.01
N ASN A 170 -17.11 6.28 16.31
CA ASN A 170 -17.14 7.50 17.11
C ASN A 170 -15.76 8.19 17.14
N VAL A 171 -14.64 7.44 17.24
CA VAL A 171 -13.29 8.05 17.16
C VAL A 171 -13.04 8.72 15.80
N VAL A 172 -13.58 8.18 14.71
CA VAL A 172 -13.42 8.79 13.38
C VAL A 172 -14.35 9.99 13.17
N PHE A 173 -15.64 9.83 13.43
CA PHE A 173 -16.70 10.78 13.05
C PHE A 173 -17.28 11.61 14.21
N LYS A 174 -16.70 11.57 15.41
CA LYS A 174 -17.04 12.46 16.54
C LYS A 174 -15.78 12.96 17.23
N ASN A 175 -15.88 14.04 17.99
CA ASN A 175 -14.81 14.49 18.87
C ASN A 175 -14.91 13.72 20.19
N ILE A 176 -13.92 12.89 20.49
CA ILE A 176 -13.84 12.09 21.72
C ILE A 176 -12.64 12.60 22.51
N ASP A 177 -12.85 13.17 23.70
CA ASP A 177 -11.72 13.39 24.59
C ASP A 177 -11.22 12.04 25.14
N MET A 178 -9.89 11.91 25.19
CA MET A 178 -9.16 10.73 25.64
C MET A 178 -8.08 11.09 26.67
N GLY A 179 -7.95 12.37 27.04
CA GLY A 179 -6.91 12.86 27.91
C GLY A 179 -5.48 12.60 27.39
N PRO A 180 -4.46 12.76 28.26
CA PRO A 180 -3.07 12.58 27.91
C PRO A 180 -2.72 11.12 27.57
N ILE A 181 -1.62 10.93 26.84
CA ILE A 181 -1.10 9.60 26.48
C ILE A 181 -0.59 8.89 27.74
N ASN A 182 -1.31 7.86 28.19
CA ASN A 182 -0.84 6.91 29.19
C ASN A 182 0.41 6.16 28.66
N ARG A 183 1.41 5.94 29.54
CA ARG A 183 2.64 5.19 29.21
C ARG A 183 2.86 4.10 30.25
N VAL A 184 3.36 2.95 29.82
CA VAL A 184 3.81 1.88 30.72
C VAL A 184 5.26 1.57 30.41
N HIS A 185 6.11 1.65 31.45
CA HIS A 185 7.55 1.53 31.29
C HIS A 185 7.98 0.22 30.60
N LEU A 186 8.93 0.34 29.67
CA LEU A 186 9.54 -0.77 28.95
C LEU A 186 10.89 -1.15 29.58
N SER A 187 10.89 -2.21 30.40
CA SER A 187 12.09 -2.71 31.09
C SER A 187 13.15 -3.30 30.15
N ASP A 188 12.75 -3.86 29.01
CA ASP A 188 13.66 -4.42 28.01
C ASP A 188 13.61 -3.60 26.71
N THR A 189 14.59 -2.70 26.56
CA THR A 189 14.69 -1.73 25.46
C THR A 189 15.33 -2.30 24.18
N ARG A 190 15.72 -3.58 24.19
CA ARG A 190 16.20 -4.29 23.00
C ARG A 190 15.04 -4.62 22.06
N ASP A 191 15.36 -4.71 20.77
CA ASP A 191 14.45 -5.19 19.74
C ASP A 191 14.33 -6.73 19.77
N ILE A 192 13.42 -7.29 18.98
CA ILE A 192 13.02 -8.71 19.04
C ILE A 192 14.11 -9.69 18.55
N ARG A 193 15.22 -9.18 18.00
CA ARG A 193 16.37 -9.99 17.57
C ARG A 193 17.61 -9.79 18.43
N ASP A 194 17.53 -8.97 19.48
CA ASP A 194 18.68 -8.52 20.30
C ASP A 194 19.79 -7.81 19.49
N ASP A 195 19.59 -7.52 18.20
CA ASP A 195 20.59 -6.90 17.30
C ASP A 195 20.62 -5.36 17.39
N PHE A 196 19.63 -4.77 18.08
CA PHE A 196 19.42 -3.33 18.12
C PHE A 196 18.79 -2.89 19.46
N HIS A 197 19.28 -1.79 20.03
CA HIS A 197 18.66 -1.11 21.17
C HIS A 197 17.79 0.04 20.67
N LEU A 198 16.54 0.10 21.11
CA LEU A 198 15.61 1.16 20.75
C LEU A 198 16.05 2.50 21.35
N ASP A 199 15.94 3.58 20.57
CA ASP A 199 16.21 4.92 21.07
C ASP A 199 15.02 5.49 21.85
N ARG A 200 15.24 6.59 22.58
CA ARG A 200 14.21 7.21 23.45
C ARG A 200 12.87 7.48 22.76
N TYR A 201 12.84 7.83 21.47
CA TYR A 201 11.60 8.09 20.73
C TYR A 201 10.88 6.80 20.33
N GLN A 202 11.64 5.73 20.08
CA GLN A 202 11.10 4.39 19.82
C GLN A 202 10.61 3.72 21.11
N ILE A 203 11.33 3.90 22.23
CA ILE A 203 10.88 3.50 23.57
C ILE A 203 9.59 4.24 23.91
N GLU A 204 9.57 5.58 23.84
CA GLU A 204 8.39 6.42 24.08
C GLU A 204 7.17 5.95 23.25
N ALA A 205 7.37 5.61 21.98
CA ALA A 205 6.31 5.07 21.13
C ALA A 205 5.81 3.68 21.59
N VAL A 206 6.71 2.76 21.96
CA VAL A 206 6.33 1.43 22.49
C VAL A 206 5.62 1.57 23.85
N GLU A 207 6.16 2.35 24.78
CA GLU A 207 5.56 2.61 26.10
C GLU A 207 4.16 3.25 25.99
N SER A 208 3.97 4.13 25.00
CA SER A 208 2.67 4.75 24.68
C SER A 208 1.66 3.74 24.11
N ILE A 209 2.08 2.85 23.20
CA ILE A 209 1.21 1.76 22.70
C ILE A 209 0.81 0.83 23.87
N LEU A 210 1.77 0.53 24.74
CA LEU A 210 1.60 -0.35 25.90
C LEU A 210 0.75 0.27 27.04
N GLY A 211 0.56 1.59 27.02
CA GLY A 211 -0.32 2.31 27.95
C GLY A 211 -1.75 2.55 27.47
N LEU A 212 -2.06 2.30 26.18
CA LEU A 212 -3.40 2.52 25.64
C LEU A 212 -4.49 1.76 26.40
N ARG A 213 -5.55 2.48 26.78
CA ARG A 213 -6.81 1.93 27.33
C ARG A 213 -7.79 1.61 26.21
N LYS A 214 -8.89 0.90 26.52
CA LYS A 214 -9.94 0.59 25.54
C LYS A 214 -10.65 1.88 25.11
N GLY A 215 -10.95 2.01 23.82
CA GLY A 215 -11.52 3.23 23.24
C GLY A 215 -10.50 4.33 22.91
N GLU A 216 -9.21 4.11 23.19
CA GLU A 216 -8.16 5.09 22.90
C GLU A 216 -7.46 4.86 21.54
N ILE A 217 -7.03 5.97 20.93
CA ILE A 217 -6.15 6.00 19.75
C ILE A 217 -4.74 6.51 20.11
N LEU A 218 -3.74 6.06 19.33
CA LEU A 218 -2.41 6.63 19.24
C LEU A 218 -2.03 6.78 17.75
N LEU A 219 -1.38 7.90 17.41
CA LEU A 219 -0.79 8.13 16.10
C LEU A 219 0.74 8.21 16.21
N ILE A 220 1.44 7.47 15.36
CA ILE A 220 2.91 7.48 15.33
C ILE A 220 3.37 8.02 13.98
N VAL A 221 3.93 9.23 13.99
CA VAL A 221 4.65 9.80 12.85
C VAL A 221 6.03 9.16 12.80
N GLY A 222 6.22 8.31 11.79
CA GLY A 222 7.51 7.69 11.52
C GLY A 222 8.01 8.07 10.13
N PRO A 223 9.00 8.98 10.02
CA PRO A 223 9.65 9.30 8.76
C PRO A 223 10.35 8.09 8.08
N PRO A 224 10.99 8.27 6.90
CA PRO A 224 11.76 7.22 6.24
C PRO A 224 12.97 6.82 7.10
N GLY A 225 13.16 5.53 7.37
CA GLY A 225 14.38 5.05 8.05
C GLY A 225 14.46 5.26 9.57
N THR A 226 13.37 5.62 10.25
CA THR A 226 13.33 5.87 11.71
C THR A 226 12.84 4.68 12.55
N GLY A 227 12.80 3.47 11.97
CA GLY A 227 12.56 2.23 12.74
C GLY A 227 11.10 1.83 12.97
N LYS A 228 10.10 2.46 12.32
CA LYS A 228 8.66 2.10 12.39
C LYS A 228 8.39 0.61 12.59
N THR A 229 8.96 -0.23 11.73
CA THR A 229 8.74 -1.67 11.71
C THR A 229 9.26 -2.38 12.97
N ARG A 230 10.39 -1.94 13.54
CA ARG A 230 10.89 -2.46 14.84
C ARG A 230 9.98 -2.04 16.00
N VAL A 231 9.47 -0.80 16.00
CA VAL A 231 8.49 -0.32 16.99
C VAL A 231 7.20 -1.14 16.94
N ILE A 232 6.66 -1.38 15.74
CA ILE A 232 5.47 -2.22 15.51
C ILE A 232 5.69 -3.65 16.03
N ALA A 233 6.85 -4.25 15.72
CA ALA A 233 7.17 -5.60 16.18
C ALA A 233 7.36 -5.68 17.70
N LYS A 234 8.15 -4.77 18.31
CA LYS A 234 8.35 -4.75 19.77
C LYS A 234 7.04 -4.52 20.52
N ALA A 235 6.23 -3.56 20.09
CA ALA A 235 4.93 -3.31 20.71
C ALA A 235 3.98 -4.52 20.57
N ALA A 236 3.89 -5.15 19.39
CA ALA A 236 3.05 -6.35 19.20
C ALA A 236 3.51 -7.54 20.06
N TYR A 237 4.81 -7.71 20.23
CA TYR A 237 5.41 -8.75 21.08
C TYR A 237 5.15 -8.52 22.57
N GLU A 238 5.37 -7.30 23.07
CA GLU A 238 5.15 -6.98 24.49
C GLU A 238 3.65 -6.97 24.85
N LEU A 239 2.76 -6.54 23.94
CA LEU A 239 1.32 -6.73 24.07
C LEU A 239 0.95 -8.23 24.12
N ALA A 240 1.53 -9.06 23.26
CA ALA A 240 1.30 -10.50 23.24
C ALA A 240 1.79 -11.21 24.52
N LYS A 241 2.91 -10.76 25.11
CA LYS A 241 3.40 -11.20 26.44
C LYS A 241 2.42 -10.84 27.56
N ARG A 242 1.78 -9.68 27.47
CA ARG A 242 0.66 -9.27 28.36
C ARG A 242 -0.67 -10.00 28.06
N GLY A 243 -0.65 -10.98 27.16
CA GLY A 243 -1.80 -11.81 26.83
C GLY A 243 -2.75 -11.22 25.78
N GLU A 244 -2.50 -10.00 25.27
CA GLU A 244 -3.35 -9.43 24.23
C GLU A 244 -3.26 -10.20 22.90
N LYS A 245 -4.36 -10.18 22.13
CA LYS A 245 -4.38 -10.60 20.74
C LYS A 245 -4.24 -9.38 19.84
N VAL A 246 -3.18 -9.33 19.03
CA VAL A 246 -2.79 -8.16 18.24
C VAL A 246 -3.00 -8.42 16.74
N LEU A 247 -3.63 -7.47 16.04
CA LEU A 247 -3.72 -7.45 14.59
C LEU A 247 -2.68 -6.46 14.03
N ILE A 248 -1.69 -6.95 13.29
CA ILE A 248 -0.80 -6.12 12.46
C ILE A 248 -1.41 -6.04 11.06
N THR A 249 -1.61 -4.82 10.56
CA THR A 249 -2.26 -4.64 9.26
C THR A 249 -1.75 -3.43 8.47
N SER A 250 -2.02 -3.42 7.17
CA SER A 250 -1.68 -2.34 6.25
C SER A 250 -2.48 -2.50 4.94
N HIS A 251 -2.47 -1.48 4.09
CA HIS A 251 -2.92 -1.57 2.70
C HIS A 251 -2.02 -2.53 1.88
N THR A 252 -0.70 -2.52 2.11
CA THR A 252 0.25 -3.33 1.31
C THR A 252 0.58 -4.67 1.97
N ASN A 253 0.84 -5.71 1.16
CA ASN A 253 1.37 -6.98 1.70
C ASN A 253 2.82 -6.81 2.22
N ARG A 254 3.62 -5.94 1.61
CA ARG A 254 5.04 -5.75 1.98
C ARG A 254 5.21 -5.17 3.39
N ALA A 255 4.41 -4.17 3.79
CA ALA A 255 4.47 -3.64 5.15
C ALA A 255 4.10 -4.72 6.20
N VAL A 256 3.04 -5.49 5.93
CA VAL A 256 2.61 -6.62 6.79
C VAL A 256 3.71 -7.69 6.89
N ASP A 257 4.38 -8.02 5.78
CA ASP A 257 5.47 -9.00 5.74
C ASP A 257 6.70 -8.52 6.51
N ASN A 258 7.14 -7.27 6.26
CA ASN A 258 8.26 -6.63 6.95
C ASN A 258 8.05 -6.59 8.48
N ALA A 259 6.81 -6.41 8.95
CA ALA A 259 6.51 -6.38 10.38
C ALA A 259 6.51 -7.78 11.04
N ILE A 260 6.02 -8.82 10.35
CA ILE A 260 5.97 -10.17 10.94
C ILE A 260 7.30 -10.94 10.86
N GLU A 261 8.22 -10.61 9.94
CA GLU A 261 9.53 -11.26 9.88
C GLU A 261 10.45 -10.97 11.07
N LEU A 262 10.15 -9.93 11.86
CA LEU A 262 10.84 -9.62 13.11
C LEU A 262 10.33 -10.46 14.30
N LEU A 263 9.17 -11.12 14.18
CA LEU A 263 8.49 -11.75 15.32
C LEU A 263 8.76 -13.26 15.43
N PRO A 264 8.65 -13.86 16.63
CA PRO A 264 8.73 -15.31 16.82
C PRO A 264 7.60 -16.03 16.06
N LEU A 265 7.91 -17.18 15.46
CA LEU A 265 6.98 -17.94 14.62
C LEU A 265 5.89 -18.64 15.44
N GLU A 266 6.17 -18.88 16.71
CA GLU A 266 5.39 -19.68 17.64
C GLU A 266 4.07 -18.97 17.93
N ILE A 267 4.13 -17.68 18.23
CA ILE A 267 3.00 -16.81 18.58
C ILE A 267 2.39 -16.05 17.39
N SER A 268 3.06 -16.05 16.22
CA SER A 268 2.75 -15.14 15.10
C SER A 268 2.23 -15.85 13.85
N LEU A 269 1.18 -15.31 13.22
CA LEU A 269 0.49 -15.93 12.08
C LEU A 269 0.20 -14.93 10.95
N ARG A 270 0.75 -15.18 9.76
CA ARG A 270 0.48 -14.37 8.55
C ARG A 270 -0.75 -14.92 7.83
N VAL A 271 -1.75 -14.09 7.56
CA VAL A 271 -2.92 -14.45 6.75
C VAL A 271 -2.93 -13.62 5.47
N GLY A 272 -2.81 -14.28 4.32
CA GLY A 272 -2.59 -13.65 3.02
C GLY A 272 -2.56 -14.66 1.88
N ARG A 273 -2.03 -14.25 0.72
CA ARG A 273 -1.82 -15.10 -0.47
C ARG A 273 -0.34 -15.46 -0.64
N PRO A 274 0.05 -16.72 -0.91
CA PRO A 274 1.46 -17.15 -1.01
C PRO A 274 2.29 -16.45 -2.09
N GLU A 275 1.64 -15.92 -3.12
CA GLU A 275 2.23 -15.24 -4.28
C GLU A 275 2.48 -13.75 -4.00
N LYS A 276 1.73 -13.19 -3.04
CA LYS A 276 1.86 -11.81 -2.55
C LYS A 276 2.68 -11.69 -1.25
N THR A 277 3.21 -12.81 -0.76
CA THR A 277 3.98 -12.91 0.50
C THR A 277 5.46 -13.17 0.17
N LEU A 278 6.38 -12.45 0.83
CA LEU A 278 7.83 -12.65 0.69
C LEU A 278 8.24 -14.10 0.98
N SER A 279 9.25 -14.60 0.26
CA SER A 279 9.63 -16.02 0.25
C SER A 279 9.99 -16.57 1.62
N HIS A 280 10.79 -15.83 2.41
CA HIS A 280 11.17 -16.17 3.78
C HIS A 280 10.02 -16.02 4.79
N VAL A 281 9.02 -15.19 4.49
CA VAL A 281 7.82 -14.97 5.32
C VAL A 281 6.79 -16.11 5.16
N ARG A 282 6.92 -16.95 4.13
CA ARG A 282 6.03 -18.12 3.91
C ARG A 282 5.95 -19.06 5.11
N LYS A 283 6.98 -19.15 5.96
CA LYS A 283 6.95 -19.95 7.20
C LYS A 283 5.83 -19.54 8.17
N TYR A 284 5.49 -18.25 8.23
CA TYR A 284 4.41 -17.70 9.06
C TYR A 284 3.02 -17.92 8.45
N LEU A 285 2.92 -18.30 7.17
CA LEU A 285 1.69 -18.20 6.39
C LEU A 285 0.65 -19.26 6.77
N LEU A 286 -0.59 -18.79 6.99
CA LEU A 286 -1.87 -19.49 7.03
C LEU A 286 -1.83 -20.87 6.36
N SER A 287 -1.94 -20.86 5.05
CA SER A 287 -2.04 -22.06 4.22
C SER A 287 -0.80 -22.95 4.27
N TYR A 288 0.39 -22.39 4.54
CA TYR A 288 1.63 -23.17 4.63
C TYR A 288 1.70 -23.96 5.94
N ARG A 289 1.46 -23.31 7.08
CA ARG A 289 1.37 -23.98 8.39
C ARG A 289 0.24 -25.00 8.41
N ALA A 290 -0.95 -24.64 7.89
CA ALA A 290 -2.08 -25.54 7.80
C ALA A 290 -1.79 -26.78 6.92
N LYS A 291 -1.24 -26.62 5.70
CA LYS A 291 -0.88 -27.75 4.83
C LYS A 291 0.21 -28.67 5.47
N ARG A 292 1.06 -28.15 6.38
CA ARG A 292 2.01 -28.97 7.17
C ARG A 292 1.32 -29.79 8.29
N ASP A 293 0.48 -29.15 9.11
CA ASP A 293 -0.23 -29.79 10.24
C ASP A 293 -1.28 -30.83 9.78
N LEU A 294 -1.90 -30.59 8.62
CA LEU A 294 -2.87 -31.51 8.00
C LEU A 294 -2.27 -32.85 7.52
N GLY A 295 -0.95 -32.94 7.38
CA GLY A 295 -0.21 -34.21 7.32
C GLY A 295 -0.49 -35.14 6.14
N ARG A 296 -0.43 -36.46 6.39
CA ARG A 296 -0.57 -37.50 5.35
C ARG A 296 -2.01 -37.66 4.85
N LYS A 297 -2.98 -37.79 5.76
CA LYS A 297 -4.41 -38.01 5.44
C LYS A 297 -5.00 -36.93 4.53
N PHE A 298 -4.53 -35.68 4.66
CA PHE A 298 -4.94 -34.58 3.79
C PHE A 298 -4.34 -34.66 2.38
N ARG A 299 -3.06 -35.06 2.24
CA ARG A 299 -2.44 -35.29 0.93
C ARG A 299 -3.07 -36.47 0.20
N GLU A 300 -3.50 -37.50 0.92
CA GLU A 300 -4.29 -38.61 0.36
C GLU A 300 -5.65 -38.11 -0.14
N LEU A 301 -6.34 -37.27 0.63
CA LEU A 301 -7.60 -36.61 0.23
C LEU A 301 -7.45 -35.69 -1.00
N GLU A 302 -6.40 -34.87 -1.09
CA GLU A 302 -6.17 -34.02 -2.27
C GLU A 302 -5.89 -34.86 -3.52
N ASN A 303 -5.17 -35.99 -3.38
CA ASN A 303 -4.95 -36.95 -4.45
C ASN A 303 -6.24 -37.67 -4.90
N GLU A 304 -7.13 -38.04 -3.97
CA GLU A 304 -8.47 -38.55 -4.30
C GLU A 304 -9.30 -37.51 -5.05
N ILE A 305 -9.35 -36.26 -4.57
CA ILE A 305 -10.06 -35.14 -5.21
C ILE A 305 -9.52 -34.92 -6.63
N LYS A 306 -8.20 -34.99 -6.84
CA LYS A 306 -7.58 -34.90 -8.17
C LYS A 306 -8.01 -36.05 -9.09
N ARG A 307 -7.92 -37.30 -8.62
CA ARG A 307 -8.34 -38.51 -9.36
C ARG A 307 -9.83 -38.47 -9.74
N LEU A 308 -10.70 -38.01 -8.83
CA LEU A 308 -12.14 -37.85 -9.08
C LEU A 308 -12.40 -36.78 -10.16
N ASN A 309 -11.74 -35.63 -10.10
CA ASN A 309 -11.84 -34.59 -11.12
C ASN A 309 -11.39 -35.09 -12.50
N GLU A 310 -10.28 -35.83 -12.58
CA GLU A 310 -9.81 -36.44 -13.82
C GLU A 310 -10.79 -37.48 -14.39
N ASN A 311 -11.40 -38.31 -13.53
CA ASN A 311 -12.41 -39.27 -13.93
C ASN A 311 -13.71 -38.59 -14.41
N ILE A 312 -14.15 -37.52 -13.76
CA ILE A 312 -15.30 -36.70 -14.21
C ILE A 312 -15.00 -36.07 -15.58
N ARG A 313 -13.80 -35.50 -15.77
CA ARG A 313 -13.35 -34.97 -17.07
C ARG A 313 -13.35 -36.06 -18.17
N LYS A 314 -12.87 -37.27 -17.87
CA LYS A 314 -12.91 -38.43 -18.78
C LYS A 314 -14.35 -38.88 -19.10
N LEU A 315 -15.23 -38.96 -18.10
CA LEU A 315 -16.64 -39.33 -18.26
C LEU A 315 -17.42 -38.29 -19.09
N ARG A 316 -17.24 -36.99 -18.82
CA ARG A 316 -17.90 -35.90 -19.60
C ARG A 316 -17.47 -35.90 -21.07
N ARG A 317 -16.20 -36.23 -21.38
CA ARG A 317 -15.74 -36.45 -22.77
C ARG A 317 -16.42 -37.66 -23.43
N LYS A 318 -16.59 -38.78 -22.71
CA LYS A 318 -17.33 -39.94 -23.23
C LYS A 318 -18.83 -39.65 -23.40
N TYR A 319 -19.45 -38.89 -22.51
CA TYR A 319 -20.88 -38.53 -22.57
C TYR A 319 -21.26 -37.68 -23.80
N LYS A 320 -20.31 -36.87 -24.33
CA LYS A 320 -20.50 -36.08 -25.55
C LYS A 320 -20.48 -36.90 -26.85
N LYS A 321 -20.07 -38.17 -26.85
CA LYS A 321 -20.12 -39.03 -28.05
C LYS A 321 -21.55 -39.57 -28.28
N PRO A 322 -21.99 -39.79 -29.53
CA PRO A 322 -23.38 -40.17 -29.83
C PRO A 322 -23.82 -41.58 -29.37
N TYR A 323 -22.88 -42.47 -29.05
CA TYR A 323 -23.13 -43.89 -28.76
C TYR A 323 -24.10 -44.20 -27.58
N SER A 324 -24.72 -45.37 -27.66
CA SER A 324 -25.82 -45.91 -26.84
C SER A 324 -25.63 -45.99 -25.31
N SER A 325 -24.43 -45.70 -24.78
CA SER A 325 -24.11 -45.88 -23.34
C SER A 325 -24.46 -44.69 -22.43
N LYS A 326 -25.18 -43.66 -22.91
CA LYS A 326 -25.45 -42.41 -22.15
C LYS A 326 -26.04 -42.65 -20.75
N LYS A 327 -27.00 -43.57 -20.58
CA LYS A 327 -27.64 -43.88 -19.28
C LYS A 327 -26.64 -44.45 -18.26
N ARG A 328 -25.68 -45.28 -18.69
CA ARG A 328 -24.59 -45.83 -17.85
C ARG A 328 -23.56 -44.76 -17.47
N ILE A 329 -23.18 -43.92 -18.43
CA ILE A 329 -22.20 -42.83 -18.21
C ILE A 329 -22.77 -41.78 -17.26
N SER A 330 -24.06 -41.41 -17.39
CA SER A 330 -24.74 -40.47 -16.49
C SER A 330 -24.77 -40.96 -15.03
N ARG A 331 -25.14 -42.23 -14.78
CA ARG A 331 -25.07 -42.85 -13.44
C ARG A 331 -23.66 -42.77 -12.84
N LEU A 332 -22.63 -43.09 -13.63
CA LEU A 332 -21.23 -43.01 -13.19
C LEU A 332 -20.77 -41.58 -12.91
N LEU A 333 -21.20 -40.61 -13.73
CA LEU A 333 -20.95 -39.20 -13.53
C LEU A 333 -21.52 -38.72 -12.19
N ASN A 334 -22.82 -38.97 -11.95
CA ASN A 334 -23.51 -38.58 -10.72
C ASN A 334 -22.86 -39.20 -9.47
N LYS A 335 -22.40 -40.47 -9.54
CA LYS A 335 -21.66 -41.13 -8.45
C LYS A 335 -20.33 -40.43 -8.16
N HIS A 336 -19.52 -40.13 -9.19
CA HIS A 336 -18.24 -39.43 -8.99
C HIS A 336 -18.45 -38.00 -8.50
N GLU A 337 -19.46 -37.29 -9.00
CA GLU A 337 -19.77 -35.92 -8.60
C GLU A 337 -20.35 -35.86 -7.17
N LYS A 338 -21.08 -36.89 -6.71
CA LYS A 338 -21.45 -37.03 -5.28
C LYS A 338 -20.22 -37.22 -4.39
N LEU A 339 -19.39 -38.20 -4.70
CA LEU A 339 -18.18 -38.49 -3.92
C LEU A 339 -17.19 -37.32 -3.91
N LEU A 340 -17.05 -36.58 -5.02
CA LEU A 340 -16.23 -35.37 -5.09
C LEU A 340 -16.75 -34.27 -4.14
N ARG A 341 -18.07 -34.05 -4.08
CA ARG A 341 -18.68 -33.08 -3.14
C ARG A 341 -18.40 -33.45 -1.69
N GLU A 342 -18.62 -34.71 -1.33
CA GLU A 342 -18.36 -35.23 0.03
C GLU A 342 -16.89 -35.04 0.44
N LYS A 343 -15.96 -35.38 -0.46
CA LYS A 343 -14.51 -35.22 -0.23
C LYS A 343 -14.09 -33.74 -0.15
N ILE A 344 -14.64 -32.84 -0.97
CA ILE A 344 -14.40 -31.39 -0.87
C ILE A 344 -14.95 -30.82 0.46
N VAL A 345 -16.17 -31.20 0.86
CA VAL A 345 -16.75 -30.75 2.15
C VAL A 345 -15.94 -31.27 3.33
N TRP A 346 -15.42 -32.50 3.27
CA TRP A 346 -14.53 -33.03 4.30
C TRP A 346 -13.18 -32.30 4.33
N ARG A 347 -12.57 -32.03 3.17
CA ARG A 347 -11.35 -31.20 3.04
C ARG A 347 -11.55 -29.82 3.66
N ASP A 348 -12.66 -29.17 3.35
CA ASP A 348 -13.00 -27.85 3.88
C ASP A 348 -13.20 -27.88 5.40
N ARG A 349 -13.83 -28.92 5.95
CA ARG A 349 -13.97 -29.12 7.40
C ARG A 349 -12.61 -29.32 8.08
N MET A 350 -11.69 -30.07 7.46
CA MET A 350 -10.32 -30.23 7.97
C MET A 350 -9.55 -28.91 7.97
N VAL A 351 -9.55 -28.18 6.85
CA VAL A 351 -8.89 -26.86 6.74
C VAL A 351 -9.51 -25.85 7.71
N LYS A 352 -10.85 -25.79 7.83
CA LYS A 352 -11.52 -24.93 8.83
C LYS A 352 -11.05 -25.25 10.25
N ARG A 353 -11.06 -26.52 10.66
CA ARG A 353 -10.64 -26.95 12.01
C ARG A 353 -9.19 -26.55 12.32
N VAL A 354 -8.26 -26.82 11.41
CA VAL A 354 -6.84 -26.47 11.58
C VAL A 354 -6.64 -24.95 11.58
N ASN A 355 -7.32 -24.22 10.70
CA ASN A 355 -7.28 -22.77 10.69
C ASN A 355 -7.79 -22.16 12.01
N SER A 356 -8.93 -22.60 12.51
CA SER A 356 -9.48 -22.15 13.80
C SER A 356 -8.54 -22.44 14.96
N LYS A 357 -7.90 -23.62 15.00
CA LYS A 357 -6.90 -23.97 16.02
C LYS A 357 -5.69 -23.03 15.97
N MET A 358 -5.12 -22.82 14.78
CA MET A 358 -3.93 -21.97 14.60
C MET A 358 -4.20 -20.49 14.88
N ILE A 359 -5.34 -19.97 14.41
CA ILE A 359 -5.75 -18.58 14.68
C ILE A 359 -6.11 -18.40 16.15
N GLY A 360 -6.69 -19.41 16.80
CA GLY A 360 -6.94 -19.42 18.24
C GLY A 360 -5.65 -19.23 19.04
N GLY A 361 -4.66 -20.11 18.82
CA GLY A 361 -3.38 -20.09 19.52
C GLY A 361 -2.45 -18.90 19.21
N ALA A 362 -2.53 -18.33 18.00
CA ALA A 362 -1.73 -17.15 17.64
C ALA A 362 -2.12 -15.91 18.47
N ARG A 363 -1.14 -15.30 19.16
CA ARG A 363 -1.34 -14.00 19.82
C ARG A 363 -1.24 -12.85 18.82
N ILE A 364 -0.34 -12.95 17.84
CA ILE A 364 -0.15 -11.93 16.81
C ILE A 364 -0.62 -12.46 15.46
N VAL A 365 -1.50 -11.72 14.79
CA VAL A 365 -1.98 -12.04 13.44
C VAL A 365 -1.65 -10.88 12.51
N ALA A 366 -1.02 -11.18 11.36
CA ALA A 366 -0.63 -10.19 10.37
C ALA A 366 -1.43 -10.40 9.07
N SER A 367 -2.14 -9.37 8.59
CA SER A 367 -2.93 -9.44 7.33
C SER A 367 -3.15 -8.07 6.70
N THR A 368 -3.43 -7.99 5.40
CA THR A 368 -3.84 -6.69 4.80
C THR A 368 -5.22 -6.27 5.29
N LEU A 369 -5.54 -4.98 5.26
CA LEU A 369 -6.81 -4.43 5.77
C LEU A 369 -8.03 -5.16 5.19
N ILE A 370 -8.11 -5.30 3.87
CA ILE A 370 -9.15 -6.08 3.17
C ILE A 370 -9.17 -7.55 3.65
N LYS A 371 -8.00 -8.18 3.84
CA LYS A 371 -7.93 -9.60 4.24
C LYS A 371 -8.30 -9.83 5.71
N SER A 372 -8.19 -8.82 6.57
CA SER A 372 -8.66 -8.90 7.97
C SER A 372 -10.18 -9.08 8.10
N GLN A 373 -10.94 -8.63 7.10
CA GLN A 373 -12.41 -8.70 7.07
C GLN A 373 -12.97 -10.00 6.49
N LEU A 374 -12.12 -10.83 5.85
CA LEU A 374 -12.54 -12.00 5.09
C LEU A 374 -12.13 -13.29 5.81
N TYR A 375 -12.86 -14.38 5.60
CA TYR A 375 -12.47 -15.73 6.04
C TYR A 375 -10.96 -15.99 5.83
N PRO A 376 -10.22 -16.44 6.86
CA PRO A 376 -10.68 -16.91 8.17
C PRO A 376 -10.69 -15.84 9.29
N LEU A 377 -10.53 -14.54 8.99
CA LEU A 377 -10.43 -13.48 9.99
C LEU A 377 -11.71 -12.68 10.24
N GLU A 378 -12.72 -12.83 9.38
CA GLU A 378 -14.03 -12.15 9.45
C GLU A 378 -14.62 -12.06 10.87
N ASN A 379 -14.72 -13.19 11.59
CA ASN A 379 -15.31 -13.27 12.94
C ASN A 379 -14.27 -13.20 14.08
N ILE A 380 -13.00 -12.92 13.78
CA ILE A 380 -11.93 -12.83 14.79
C ILE A 380 -11.88 -11.40 15.35
N ARG A 381 -11.84 -11.30 16.69
CA ARG A 381 -11.65 -10.06 17.44
C ARG A 381 -10.22 -9.97 17.99
N PHE A 382 -9.75 -8.74 18.19
CA PHE A 382 -8.43 -8.40 18.71
C PHE A 382 -8.56 -7.41 19.87
N ASN A 383 -7.51 -7.28 20.69
CA ASN A 383 -7.44 -6.24 21.72
C ASN A 383 -6.89 -4.94 21.11
N THR A 384 -5.80 -5.04 20.35
CA THR A 384 -5.12 -3.93 19.69
C THR A 384 -4.96 -4.19 18.19
N VAL A 385 -5.15 -3.16 17.36
CA VAL A 385 -4.74 -3.16 15.95
C VAL A 385 -3.64 -2.12 15.71
N LEU A 386 -2.59 -2.54 14.99
CA LEU A 386 -1.48 -1.71 14.52
C LEU A 386 -1.59 -1.55 13.00
N ILE A 387 -1.92 -0.36 12.51
CA ILE A 387 -2.08 -0.06 11.09
C ILE A 387 -0.82 0.64 10.57
N ASP A 388 0.04 -0.08 9.83
CA ASP A 388 1.27 0.46 9.23
C ASP A 388 1.02 1.06 7.83
N GLU A 389 1.88 2.02 7.44
CA GLU A 389 1.76 2.84 6.24
C GLU A 389 0.38 3.53 6.13
N CYS A 390 -0.20 3.91 7.28
CA CYS A 390 -1.58 4.39 7.41
C CYS A 390 -1.84 5.72 6.67
N SER A 391 -0.82 6.51 6.35
CA SER A 391 -0.97 7.71 5.51
C SER A 391 -1.41 7.39 4.08
N GLN A 392 -1.17 6.18 3.58
CA GLN A 392 -1.70 5.70 2.29
C GLN A 392 -3.16 5.19 2.37
N VAL A 393 -3.73 5.10 3.57
CA VAL A 393 -5.02 4.43 3.83
C VAL A 393 -6.13 5.47 3.95
N SER A 394 -7.24 5.27 3.24
CA SER A 394 -8.40 6.15 3.35
C SER A 394 -9.14 5.96 4.68
N VAL A 395 -9.83 6.99 5.16
CA VAL A 395 -10.60 6.99 6.43
C VAL A 395 -11.41 5.69 6.62
N ILE A 396 -12.25 5.35 5.64
CA ILE A 396 -13.10 4.14 5.66
C ILE A 396 -12.31 2.82 5.59
N LEU A 397 -11.18 2.78 4.87
CA LEU A 397 -10.35 1.58 4.72
C LEU A 397 -9.53 1.30 5.99
N ALA A 398 -9.17 2.36 6.74
CA ALA A 398 -8.60 2.22 8.09
C ALA A 398 -9.68 1.76 9.07
N LEU A 399 -10.89 2.30 8.97
CA LEU A 399 -12.02 1.95 9.85
C LEU A 399 -12.36 0.45 9.78
N LEU A 400 -12.28 -0.19 8.60
CA LEU A 400 -12.35 -1.66 8.48
C LEU A 400 -11.35 -2.37 9.41
N GLY A 401 -10.12 -1.86 9.54
CA GLY A 401 -9.14 -2.38 10.49
C GLY A 401 -9.49 -2.07 11.95
N MET A 402 -10.01 -0.86 12.21
CA MET A 402 -10.34 -0.39 13.56
C MET A 402 -11.51 -1.15 14.20
N VAL A 403 -12.58 -1.45 13.47
CA VAL A 403 -13.76 -2.20 13.99
C VAL A 403 -13.45 -3.63 14.47
N LYS A 404 -12.21 -4.10 14.30
CA LYS A 404 -11.73 -5.43 14.70
C LYS A 404 -11.08 -5.45 16.10
N ALA A 405 -10.83 -4.29 16.71
CA ALA A 405 -10.09 -4.16 17.97
C ALA A 405 -10.70 -3.13 18.92
N ASP A 406 -10.34 -3.22 20.21
CA ASP A 406 -10.76 -2.27 21.26
C ASP A 406 -9.78 -1.07 21.40
N LYS A 407 -8.61 -1.13 20.75
CA LYS A 407 -7.51 -0.14 20.83
C LYS A 407 -6.83 0.04 19.48
N TRP A 408 -6.47 1.28 19.14
CA TRP A 408 -6.07 1.64 17.77
C TRP A 408 -4.72 2.38 17.73
N VAL A 409 -3.75 1.82 17.00
CA VAL A 409 -2.47 2.49 16.71
C VAL A 409 -2.35 2.68 15.21
N LEU A 410 -2.23 3.93 14.77
CA LEU A 410 -2.05 4.30 13.37
C LEU A 410 -0.62 4.78 13.18
N ILE A 411 0.18 4.03 12.42
CA ILE A 411 1.59 4.32 12.13
C ILE A 411 1.71 4.77 10.68
N GLY A 412 2.31 5.93 10.44
CA GLY A 412 2.32 6.52 9.11
C GLY A 412 3.28 7.68 8.93
N ASP A 413 3.22 8.25 7.72
CA ASP A 413 4.03 9.40 7.32
C ASP A 413 3.25 10.28 6.36
N HIS A 414 2.71 11.37 6.89
CA HIS A 414 1.93 12.37 6.16
C HIS A 414 2.77 13.24 5.20
N ARG A 415 4.10 13.05 5.15
CA ARG A 415 4.98 13.65 4.13
C ARG A 415 5.39 12.63 3.04
N GLN A 416 5.05 11.34 3.17
CA GLN A 416 5.12 10.34 2.08
C GLN A 416 3.75 10.19 1.39
N LEU A 417 3.52 9.15 0.56
CA LEU A 417 2.32 9.08 -0.29
C LEU A 417 1.00 9.01 0.50
N MET A 418 0.01 9.73 -0.03
CA MET A 418 -1.39 9.75 0.39
C MET A 418 -2.22 8.67 -0.34
N PRO A 419 -3.49 8.42 0.04
CA PRO A 419 -4.36 7.52 -0.70
C PRO A 419 -4.57 8.05 -2.13
N ILE A 420 -4.63 7.15 -3.11
CA ILE A 420 -4.81 7.51 -4.52
C ILE A 420 -6.23 7.12 -4.95
N PHE A 421 -7.09 8.12 -5.06
CA PHE A 421 -8.37 8.03 -5.76
C PHE A 421 -8.15 8.46 -7.22
N LYS A 422 -8.87 7.86 -8.16
CA LYS A 422 -8.82 8.20 -9.59
C LYS A 422 -9.88 9.21 -10.02
N THR A 423 -11.02 9.20 -9.33
CA THR A 423 -12.21 10.00 -9.64
C THR A 423 -12.19 11.38 -9.00
N ILE A 424 -11.21 11.63 -8.11
CA ILE A 424 -10.89 12.95 -7.54
C ILE A 424 -9.92 13.69 -8.49
N ASN A 425 -10.13 14.99 -8.67
CA ASN A 425 -9.26 15.82 -9.49
C ASN A 425 -8.03 16.27 -8.68
N LYS A 426 -6.89 16.40 -9.36
CA LYS A 426 -5.62 16.81 -8.73
C LYS A 426 -5.57 18.24 -8.16
N LYS A 427 -6.70 18.96 -8.19
CA LYS A 427 -6.89 20.29 -7.58
C LYS A 427 -7.58 20.24 -6.22
N ASP A 428 -8.18 19.11 -5.86
CA ASP A 428 -9.01 19.01 -4.65
C ASP A 428 -8.12 18.96 -3.38
N GLU A 429 -8.08 20.07 -2.63
CA GLU A 429 -7.26 20.20 -1.40
C GLU A 429 -7.65 19.19 -0.31
N MET A 430 -8.87 18.63 -0.41
CA MET A 430 -9.46 17.61 0.46
C MET A 430 -8.67 16.29 0.56
N LEU A 431 -7.72 16.01 -0.33
CA LEU A 431 -6.92 14.77 -0.33
C LEU A 431 -6.17 14.52 0.99
N SER A 432 -5.90 15.56 1.79
CA SER A 432 -5.45 15.44 3.18
C SER A 432 -6.43 14.63 4.02
N ASP A 433 -7.68 15.08 4.06
CA ASP A 433 -8.66 14.67 5.07
C ASP A 433 -9.32 13.33 4.74
N LEU A 434 -9.14 12.87 3.50
CA LEU A 434 -9.47 11.52 3.07
C LEU A 434 -8.44 10.48 3.52
N SER A 435 -7.23 10.89 3.93
CA SER A 435 -6.24 10.01 4.58
C SER A 435 -6.58 9.85 6.06
N ALA A 436 -6.74 8.60 6.50
CA ALA A 436 -7.08 8.28 7.88
C ALA A 436 -6.04 8.86 8.87
N PHE A 437 -4.76 8.68 8.56
CA PHE A 437 -3.67 9.18 9.40
C PHE A 437 -3.67 10.71 9.47
N SER A 438 -3.84 11.41 8.35
CA SER A 438 -3.79 12.88 8.33
C SER A 438 -4.98 13.51 9.06
N ARG A 439 -6.22 13.05 8.80
CA ARG A 439 -7.41 13.55 9.51
C ARG A 439 -7.30 13.29 11.00
N LEU A 440 -6.96 12.07 11.42
CA LEU A 440 -6.89 11.70 12.83
C LEU A 440 -5.70 12.34 13.55
N LYS A 441 -4.57 12.61 12.86
CA LYS A 441 -3.45 13.41 13.41
C LYS A 441 -3.85 14.86 13.66
N ASN A 442 -4.69 15.43 12.80
CA ASN A 442 -5.16 16.82 12.96
C ASN A 442 -6.25 16.92 14.04
N LYS A 443 -7.14 15.90 14.12
CA LYS A 443 -8.20 15.79 15.13
C LYS A 443 -7.70 15.48 16.54
N TYR A 444 -6.67 14.64 16.65
CA TYR A 444 -6.10 14.16 17.92
C TYR A 444 -4.61 14.49 18.03
N GLY A 445 -4.25 15.77 17.86
CA GLY A 445 -2.85 16.22 17.92
C GLY A 445 -2.11 15.88 19.23
N GLN A 446 -2.85 15.83 20.34
CA GLN A 446 -2.37 15.41 21.67
C GLN A 446 -2.13 13.90 21.80
N ARG A 447 -2.54 13.10 20.81
CA ARG A 447 -2.36 11.64 20.74
C ARG A 447 -1.28 11.24 19.72
N VAL A 448 -0.35 12.15 19.38
CA VAL A 448 0.70 11.95 18.37
C VAL A 448 2.09 11.79 19.00
N VAL A 449 2.83 10.75 18.61
CA VAL A 449 4.24 10.51 18.95
C VAL A 449 5.10 10.52 17.67
N TRP A 450 6.35 10.98 17.76
CA TRP A 450 7.28 11.12 16.62
C TRP A 450 8.54 10.27 16.79
N LEU A 451 8.85 9.43 15.79
CA LEU A 451 10.13 8.71 15.72
C LEU A 451 11.20 9.57 15.04
N LYS A 452 12.07 10.23 15.81
CA LYS A 452 13.00 11.25 15.28
C LYS A 452 14.37 10.75 14.82
N LYS A 453 14.90 9.66 15.42
CA LYS A 453 16.24 9.13 15.07
C LYS A 453 16.24 8.35 13.76
N TYR A 454 17.21 8.60 12.88
CA TYR A 454 17.32 8.02 11.55
C TYR A 454 18.53 7.09 11.40
N TYR A 455 18.31 5.91 10.82
CA TYR A 455 19.29 4.81 10.77
C TYR A 455 19.59 4.28 9.36
N ARG A 456 18.80 4.64 8.34
CA ARG A 456 18.81 3.97 7.02
C ARG A 456 20.08 4.18 6.19
N GLY A 457 20.70 5.35 6.25
CA GLY A 457 21.64 5.79 5.21
C GLY A 457 22.47 7.01 5.59
N ASN A 458 23.10 7.63 4.58
CA ASN A 458 23.98 8.78 4.77
C ASN A 458 23.21 10.06 5.19
N PRO A 459 23.68 10.83 6.18
CA PRO A 459 23.09 12.09 6.63
C PRO A 459 22.84 13.12 5.53
N ILE A 460 23.72 13.20 4.52
CA ILE A 460 23.61 14.17 3.42
C ILE A 460 22.46 13.80 2.47
N ILE A 461 22.11 12.51 2.35
CA ILE A 461 20.97 12.08 1.52
C ILE A 461 19.65 12.46 2.19
N ILE A 462 19.49 12.14 3.48
CA ILE A 462 18.27 12.47 4.24
C ILE A 462 18.15 13.97 4.58
N GLY A 463 19.28 14.68 4.65
CA GLY A 463 19.36 16.08 5.08
C GLY A 463 18.52 17.04 4.24
N PHE A 464 18.36 16.78 2.94
CA PHE A 464 17.42 17.56 2.11
C PHE A 464 15.98 17.42 2.61
N SER A 465 15.49 16.18 2.74
CA SER A 465 14.13 15.95 3.24
C SER A 465 13.97 16.45 4.68
N SER A 466 14.95 16.22 5.56
CA SER A 466 14.91 16.73 6.94
C SER A 466 14.65 18.24 6.95
N LYS A 467 15.46 19.02 6.22
CA LYS A 467 15.35 20.48 6.17
C LYS A 467 14.09 21.00 5.50
N TYR A 468 13.77 20.52 4.29
CA TYR A 468 12.75 21.15 3.44
C TYR A 468 11.36 20.49 3.54
N ILE A 469 11.23 19.35 4.24
CA ILE A 469 9.98 18.56 4.29
C ILE A 469 9.60 18.13 5.72
N TYR A 470 10.57 17.96 6.64
CA TYR A 470 10.32 17.57 8.04
C TYR A 470 10.80 18.61 9.07
N GLU A 471 11.03 19.87 8.65
CA GLU A 471 11.32 20.99 9.56
C GLU A 471 12.49 20.72 10.55
N GLU A 472 13.51 20.02 10.05
CA GLU A 472 14.74 19.57 10.74
C GLU A 472 14.52 18.56 11.88
N GLU A 473 13.31 17.99 12.03
CA GLU A 473 12.96 16.99 13.06
C GLU A 473 13.61 15.60 12.89
N ILE A 474 14.28 15.32 11.76
CA ILE A 474 14.97 14.03 11.54
C ILE A 474 16.43 14.15 11.98
N ILE A 475 16.80 13.36 12.98
CA ILE A 475 18.11 13.34 13.64
C ILE A 475 18.89 12.08 13.19
N PRO A 476 19.90 12.17 12.31
CA PRO A 476 20.72 11.02 11.94
C PRO A 476 21.42 10.37 13.15
N SER A 477 21.56 9.05 13.11
CA SER A 477 22.42 8.30 14.03
C SER A 477 23.90 8.57 13.72
N GLU A 478 24.79 8.23 14.66
CA GLU A 478 26.23 8.47 14.47
C GLU A 478 26.80 7.51 13.41
N ARG A 479 26.47 6.22 13.51
CA ARG A 479 26.78 5.18 12.51
C ARG A 479 26.31 5.55 11.09
N SER A 480 25.27 6.38 10.94
CA SER A 480 24.84 6.87 9.63
C SER A 480 25.94 7.64 8.88
N ARG A 481 26.85 8.32 9.59
CA ARG A 481 27.97 9.10 9.01
C ARG A 481 28.98 8.22 8.26
N GLU A 482 29.10 6.95 8.66
CA GLU A 482 29.98 5.94 8.05
C GLU A 482 29.37 5.37 6.75
N ILE A 483 28.04 5.42 6.59
CA ILE A 483 27.35 4.83 5.43
C ILE A 483 27.67 5.62 4.16
N LYS A 484 28.61 5.11 3.37
CA LYS A 484 29.07 5.64 2.08
C LYS A 484 29.21 4.49 1.07
N LEU A 485 29.59 4.79 -0.17
CA LEU A 485 30.09 3.77 -1.08
C LEU A 485 31.51 3.36 -0.67
N ASP A 486 31.79 2.07 -0.77
CA ASP A 486 33.14 1.51 -0.69
C ASP A 486 33.66 1.33 -2.11
N ILE A 487 34.84 1.85 -2.43
CA ILE A 487 35.41 1.89 -3.78
C ILE A 487 36.89 1.56 -3.68
N SER A 488 37.23 0.32 -4.02
CA SER A 488 38.57 -0.25 -3.83
C SER A 488 39.55 0.04 -4.98
N ILE A 489 39.09 0.66 -6.08
CA ILE A 489 39.91 0.97 -7.27
C ILE A 489 39.69 2.42 -7.75
N PRO A 490 40.72 3.12 -8.30
CA PRO A 490 40.58 4.49 -8.76
C PRO A 490 39.48 4.72 -9.81
N LEU A 491 38.64 5.72 -9.60
CA LEU A 491 37.57 6.11 -10.53
C LEU A 491 38.14 6.75 -11.80
N SER A 492 37.71 6.28 -12.97
CA SER A 492 37.96 7.00 -14.23
C SER A 492 37.11 8.28 -14.29
N ARG A 493 37.48 9.21 -15.19
CA ARG A 493 36.78 10.48 -15.39
C ARG A 493 35.26 10.30 -15.60
N ASP A 494 34.86 9.29 -16.36
CA ASP A 494 33.45 8.93 -16.59
C ASP A 494 32.70 8.48 -15.34
N ALA A 495 33.41 7.90 -14.38
CA ALA A 495 32.85 7.30 -13.17
C ALA A 495 32.98 8.20 -11.92
N LEU A 496 33.54 9.42 -12.05
CA LEU A 496 33.73 10.35 -10.93
C LEU A 496 32.44 10.59 -10.14
N PHE A 497 31.27 10.54 -10.78
CA PHE A 497 29.98 10.64 -10.10
C PHE A 497 29.76 9.59 -9.00
N LEU A 498 30.54 8.50 -8.94
CA LEU A 498 30.50 7.50 -7.88
C LEU A 498 31.21 7.92 -6.57
N ASP A 499 32.08 8.93 -6.59
CA ASP A 499 32.85 9.47 -5.45
C ASP A 499 32.15 9.34 -4.07
N PRO A 500 32.73 8.60 -3.10
CA PRO A 500 32.12 8.38 -1.78
C PRO A 500 31.96 9.63 -0.92
N SER A 501 32.73 10.69 -1.19
CA SER A 501 32.62 11.98 -0.49
C SER A 501 31.37 12.77 -0.91
N ARG A 502 30.78 12.43 -2.06
CA ARG A 502 29.59 13.06 -2.65
C ARG A 502 28.42 12.07 -2.67
N PRO A 503 27.79 11.72 -1.52
CA PRO A 503 26.73 10.71 -1.45
C PRO A 503 25.42 11.14 -2.15
N ILE A 504 25.28 12.41 -2.52
CA ILE A 504 24.20 12.94 -3.34
C ILE A 504 24.77 13.60 -4.61
N VAL A 505 24.24 13.21 -5.78
CA VAL A 505 24.69 13.71 -7.08
C VAL A 505 23.50 14.00 -7.98
N PHE A 506 23.56 15.12 -8.71
CA PHE A 506 22.70 15.41 -9.86
C PHE A 506 23.54 15.32 -11.14
N ILE A 507 23.17 14.42 -12.04
CA ILE A 507 23.78 14.26 -13.36
C ILE A 507 22.93 15.03 -14.36
N ASP A 508 23.50 16.10 -14.88
CA ASP A 508 22.90 16.97 -15.89
C ASP A 508 22.97 16.33 -17.28
N VAL A 509 21.80 16.22 -17.91
CA VAL A 509 21.60 15.60 -19.22
C VAL A 509 20.78 16.54 -20.10
N ARG A 510 21.40 17.12 -21.12
CA ARG A 510 20.77 18.01 -22.11
C ARG A 510 19.90 17.25 -23.13
N GLY A 511 19.00 16.41 -22.64
CA GLY A 511 18.03 15.67 -23.47
C GLY A 511 16.60 16.02 -23.09
N GLU A 512 15.72 16.03 -24.08
CA GLU A 512 14.32 16.44 -23.95
C GLU A 512 13.34 15.27 -23.85
N GLU A 513 12.18 15.51 -23.25
CA GLU A 513 11.12 14.51 -23.16
C GLU A 513 10.31 14.36 -24.45
N ARG A 514 10.11 13.13 -24.90
CA ARG A 514 9.26 12.76 -26.02
C ARG A 514 7.90 12.31 -25.53
N THR A 515 6.83 12.92 -26.03
CA THR A 515 5.44 12.54 -25.74
C THR A 515 4.92 11.55 -26.77
N LEU A 516 4.35 10.44 -26.31
CA LEU A 516 3.66 9.43 -27.12
C LEU A 516 2.14 9.64 -27.10
N ARG A 517 1.42 9.04 -28.07
CA ARG A 517 -0.06 9.01 -28.10
C ARG A 517 -0.63 8.61 -26.73
N GLY A 518 -1.62 9.36 -26.26
CA GLY A 518 -2.18 9.23 -24.90
C GLY A 518 -1.43 10.03 -23.82
N GLY A 519 -0.60 11.02 -24.19
CA GLY A 519 0.02 11.97 -23.26
C GLY A 519 1.09 11.39 -22.34
N THR A 520 1.64 10.22 -22.68
CA THR A 520 2.68 9.57 -21.87
C THR A 520 4.07 9.98 -22.34
N ARG A 521 4.96 10.29 -21.39
CA ARG A 521 6.27 10.90 -21.68
C ARG A 521 7.45 9.99 -21.29
N TYR A 522 8.56 10.11 -22.01
CA TYR A 522 9.84 9.44 -21.75
C TYR A 522 11.00 10.28 -22.31
N ASN A 523 12.19 10.21 -21.73
CA ASN A 523 13.38 10.96 -22.17
C ASN A 523 14.46 9.96 -22.59
N PRO A 524 14.76 9.82 -23.90
CA PRO A 524 15.68 8.79 -24.40
C PRO A 524 17.11 9.00 -23.90
N ALA A 525 17.59 10.24 -23.85
CA ALA A 525 18.94 10.54 -23.38
C ALA A 525 19.12 10.14 -21.91
N GLU A 526 18.14 10.41 -21.04
CA GLU A 526 18.16 9.89 -19.66
C GLU A 526 18.25 8.35 -19.63
N VAL A 527 17.54 7.64 -20.51
CA VAL A 527 17.60 6.16 -20.55
C VAL A 527 19.01 5.67 -20.90
N ASP A 528 19.63 6.25 -21.92
CA ASP A 528 20.98 5.87 -22.37
C ASP A 528 22.05 6.25 -21.34
N VAL A 529 21.91 7.40 -20.69
CA VAL A 529 22.76 7.82 -19.56
C VAL A 529 22.64 6.83 -18.40
N ILE A 530 21.42 6.46 -18.00
CA ILE A 530 21.15 5.51 -16.90
C ILE A 530 21.69 4.11 -17.21
N ALA A 531 21.59 3.64 -18.46
CA ALA A 531 22.18 2.38 -18.88
C ALA A 531 23.71 2.39 -18.73
N ASN A 532 24.38 3.50 -19.06
CA ASN A 532 25.83 3.63 -18.91
C ASN A 532 26.26 3.85 -17.44
N ILE A 533 25.49 4.60 -16.64
CA ILE A 533 25.67 4.68 -15.18
C ILE A 533 25.65 3.28 -14.55
N VAL A 534 24.71 2.42 -14.96
CA VAL A 534 24.61 1.04 -14.48
C VAL A 534 25.81 0.17 -14.89
N LYS A 535 26.35 0.34 -16.10
CA LYS A 535 27.61 -0.33 -16.50
C LYS A 535 28.77 0.10 -15.61
N LEU A 536 28.88 1.40 -15.32
CA LEU A 536 29.96 1.94 -14.48
C LEU A 536 29.83 1.52 -13.02
N ILE A 537 28.63 1.51 -12.44
CA ILE A 537 28.36 0.94 -11.11
C ILE A 537 28.88 -0.51 -11.05
N LYS A 538 28.52 -1.35 -12.02
CA LYS A 538 28.98 -2.75 -12.09
C LYS A 538 30.49 -2.93 -12.27
N LYS A 539 31.20 -1.93 -12.81
CA LYS A 539 32.67 -1.96 -12.97
C LYS A 539 33.39 -1.60 -11.67
N TYR A 540 32.81 -0.71 -10.86
CA TYR A 540 33.48 -0.09 -9.71
C TYR A 540 32.97 -0.57 -8.36
N LEU A 541 31.84 -1.30 -8.32
CA LEU A 541 31.14 -1.67 -7.09
C LEU A 541 30.59 -3.10 -7.17
N GLU A 542 31.12 -3.98 -6.32
CA GLU A 542 30.56 -5.31 -6.10
C GLU A 542 29.51 -5.30 -4.98
N ASN A 543 28.63 -6.31 -4.99
CA ASN A 543 27.67 -6.60 -3.91
C ASN A 543 26.70 -5.45 -3.50
N VAL A 544 26.66 -4.34 -4.24
CA VAL A 544 25.75 -3.21 -3.99
C VAL A 544 24.33 -3.47 -4.52
N GLU A 545 23.33 -3.10 -3.71
CA GLU A 545 21.94 -3.10 -4.16
C GLU A 545 21.61 -1.84 -5.00
N VAL A 546 21.12 -2.01 -6.23
CA VAL A 546 20.75 -0.88 -7.13
C VAL A 546 19.24 -0.85 -7.39
N GLY A 547 18.64 0.32 -7.27
CA GLY A 547 17.26 0.62 -7.69
C GLY A 547 17.18 1.81 -8.64
N ILE A 548 16.27 1.74 -9.61
CA ILE A 548 15.98 2.81 -10.57
C ILE A 548 14.51 3.22 -10.47
N ILE A 549 14.29 4.51 -10.24
CA ILE A 549 12.97 5.11 -10.00
C ILE A 549 12.72 6.19 -11.05
N THR A 550 11.49 6.26 -11.55
CA THR A 550 10.98 7.38 -12.36
C THR A 550 9.50 7.61 -12.02
N PRO A 551 8.95 8.82 -12.15
CA PRO A 551 7.51 9.02 -12.06
C PRO A 551 6.74 8.32 -13.21
N TYR A 552 7.37 8.11 -14.36
CA TYR A 552 6.69 7.81 -15.62
C TYR A 552 6.76 6.32 -16.01
N LYS A 553 5.58 5.71 -16.24
CA LYS A 553 5.47 4.28 -16.57
C LYS A 553 6.15 3.89 -17.90
N ILE A 554 6.22 4.80 -18.87
CA ILE A 554 6.89 4.56 -20.15
C ILE A 554 8.41 4.66 -20.01
N GLN A 555 8.93 5.69 -19.31
CA GLN A 555 10.35 5.76 -18.96
C GLN A 555 10.81 4.47 -18.24
N ARG A 556 10.05 4.01 -17.25
CA ARG A 556 10.31 2.73 -16.56
C ARG A 556 10.40 1.55 -17.54
N LYS A 557 9.51 1.50 -18.54
CA LYS A 557 9.53 0.46 -19.58
C LYS A 557 10.79 0.58 -20.44
N LYS A 558 11.15 1.78 -20.90
CA LYS A 558 12.33 2.03 -21.73
C LYS A 558 13.65 1.71 -21.02
N ILE A 559 13.80 2.08 -19.75
CA ILE A 559 14.97 1.67 -18.95
C ILE A 559 15.02 0.14 -18.82
N ARG A 560 13.88 -0.55 -18.61
CA ARG A 560 13.85 -2.02 -18.53
C ARG A 560 14.05 -2.72 -19.88
N GLU A 561 13.74 -2.08 -21.01
CA GLU A 561 14.03 -2.62 -22.36
C GLU A 561 15.54 -2.66 -22.66
N ILE A 562 16.35 -1.83 -22.01
CA ILE A 562 17.82 -1.78 -22.18
C ILE A 562 18.57 -2.45 -21.01
N ILE A 563 17.97 -2.52 -19.81
CA ILE A 563 18.60 -3.10 -18.61
C ILE A 563 17.90 -4.42 -18.20
N ASP A 564 18.34 -5.53 -18.79
CA ASP A 564 17.84 -6.88 -18.48
C ASP A 564 18.38 -7.48 -17.17
N ASP A 565 19.30 -6.82 -16.47
CA ASP A 565 19.74 -7.34 -15.16
C ASP A 565 18.58 -7.32 -14.15
N ARG A 566 18.10 -8.52 -13.81
CA ARG A 566 16.95 -8.73 -12.93
C ARG A 566 17.25 -8.47 -11.46
N ARG A 567 18.54 -8.37 -11.08
CA ARG A 567 18.96 -7.93 -9.74
C ARG A 567 18.74 -6.43 -9.54
N ILE A 568 18.78 -5.65 -10.63
CA ILE A 568 18.49 -4.22 -10.60
C ILE A 568 16.98 -4.03 -10.59
N GLU A 569 16.48 -3.37 -9.56
CA GLU A 569 15.05 -3.13 -9.40
C GLU A 569 14.64 -1.86 -10.16
N ILE A 570 13.60 -1.92 -10.99
CA ILE A 570 13.18 -0.80 -11.87
C ILE A 570 11.67 -0.58 -11.76
N GLY A 571 11.25 0.57 -11.27
CA GLY A 571 9.89 0.85 -10.79
C GLY A 571 9.45 2.30 -10.95
N THR A 572 8.18 2.57 -10.65
CA THR A 572 7.73 3.94 -10.36
C THR A 572 7.89 4.26 -8.87
N VAL A 573 7.89 5.54 -8.52
CA VAL A 573 7.91 6.03 -7.12
C VAL A 573 6.93 5.26 -6.24
N ASP A 574 5.68 5.12 -6.70
CA ASP A 574 4.59 4.40 -6.02
C ASP A 574 4.95 2.95 -5.70
N SER A 575 5.56 2.26 -6.67
CA SER A 575 5.98 0.86 -6.51
C SER A 575 7.18 0.66 -5.59
N PHE A 576 7.95 1.73 -5.31
CA PHE A 576 9.17 1.74 -4.50
C PHE A 576 8.94 2.15 -3.03
N GLN A 577 7.71 2.45 -2.61
CA GLN A 577 7.41 2.65 -1.18
C GLN A 577 7.64 1.35 -0.39
N GLY A 578 8.09 1.47 0.86
CA GLY A 578 8.55 0.33 1.67
C GLY A 578 9.82 -0.38 1.17
N ARG A 579 10.49 0.16 0.13
CA ARG A 579 11.78 -0.32 -0.38
C ARG A 579 12.90 0.66 0.01
N GLU A 580 14.14 0.18 -0.16
CA GLU A 580 15.38 0.90 0.04
C GLU A 580 16.49 0.13 -0.70
N LYS A 581 17.56 0.83 -1.13
CA LYS A 581 18.70 0.26 -1.86
C LYS A 581 19.97 1.04 -1.53
N ASP A 582 21.14 0.42 -1.68
CA ASP A 582 22.43 1.11 -1.53
C ASP A 582 22.54 2.31 -2.46
N ILE A 583 22.22 2.09 -3.73
CA ILE A 583 22.21 3.11 -4.78
C ILE A 583 20.78 3.27 -5.31
N ILE A 584 20.32 4.52 -5.38
CA ILE A 584 19.12 4.88 -6.14
C ILE A 584 19.50 5.80 -7.28
N ILE A 585 19.03 5.47 -8.48
CA ILE A 585 19.05 6.33 -9.66
C ILE A 585 17.62 6.83 -9.88
N PHE A 586 17.40 8.14 -9.77
CA PHE A 586 16.10 8.79 -9.95
C PHE A 586 16.08 9.58 -11.27
N SER A 587 15.34 9.07 -12.25
CA SER A 587 15.09 9.71 -13.54
C SER A 587 13.93 10.69 -13.42
N ILE A 588 14.21 11.98 -13.60
CA ILE A 588 13.21 13.04 -13.58
C ILE A 588 12.28 12.93 -14.78
N THR A 589 12.83 12.54 -15.94
CA THR A 589 12.17 12.36 -17.24
C THR A 589 11.65 13.64 -17.89
N ALA A 590 10.97 14.49 -17.13
CA ALA A 590 10.27 15.65 -17.69
C ALA A 590 11.18 16.86 -17.87
N THR A 591 10.92 17.64 -18.92
CA THR A 591 11.68 18.85 -19.27
C THR A 591 10.79 20.08 -19.51
N ASP A 592 9.49 19.89 -19.72
CA ASP A 592 8.47 20.95 -19.74
C ASP A 592 7.71 20.98 -18.40
N ASN A 593 6.80 20.02 -18.17
CA ASN A 593 5.81 20.13 -17.10
C ASN A 593 6.23 19.32 -15.87
N LEU A 594 7.08 19.93 -15.04
CA LEU A 594 7.68 19.31 -13.86
C LEU A 594 6.70 19.09 -12.69
N LYS A 595 5.45 19.57 -12.75
CA LYS A 595 4.46 19.49 -11.64
C LYS A 595 4.21 18.08 -11.10
N PHE A 596 4.30 17.06 -11.96
CA PHE A 596 4.06 15.67 -11.54
C PHE A 596 5.27 15.05 -10.81
N VAL A 597 6.49 15.37 -11.23
CA VAL A 597 7.74 14.92 -10.59
C VAL A 597 8.07 15.73 -9.34
N ALA A 598 7.73 17.02 -9.33
CA ALA A 598 7.90 17.93 -8.20
C ALA A 598 6.89 17.75 -7.06
N ASN A 599 5.90 16.86 -7.19
CA ASN A 599 4.92 16.58 -6.13
C ASN A 599 5.66 16.20 -4.82
N PRO A 600 5.51 16.98 -3.72
CA PRO A 600 6.38 16.85 -2.55
C PRO A 600 6.43 15.43 -1.97
N ASN A 601 5.28 14.77 -1.85
CA ASN A 601 5.16 13.42 -1.29
C ASN A 601 5.88 12.37 -2.17
N ARG A 602 5.76 12.48 -3.51
CA ARG A 602 6.45 11.60 -4.47
C ARG A 602 7.96 11.86 -4.49
N LEU A 603 8.38 13.11 -4.55
CA LEU A 603 9.79 13.49 -4.53
C LEU A 603 10.45 13.02 -3.24
N ASN A 604 9.84 13.29 -2.09
CA ASN A 604 10.30 12.84 -0.78
C ASN A 604 10.47 11.31 -0.72
N VAL A 605 9.53 10.53 -1.24
CA VAL A 605 9.70 9.06 -1.35
C VAL A 605 10.93 8.73 -2.20
N ALA A 606 11.04 9.26 -3.42
CA ALA A 606 12.12 8.94 -4.34
C ALA A 606 13.52 9.22 -3.74
N LEU A 607 13.73 10.42 -3.19
CA LEU A 607 15.02 10.83 -2.62
C LEU A 607 15.40 9.99 -1.39
N THR A 608 14.43 9.61 -0.56
CA THR A 608 14.69 8.89 0.72
C THR A 608 14.75 7.36 0.59
N ARG A 609 14.89 6.82 -0.63
CA ARG A 609 15.09 5.38 -0.88
C ARG A 609 16.55 4.93 -0.81
N ALA A 610 17.52 5.84 -0.96
CA ALA A 610 18.95 5.51 -0.97
C ALA A 610 19.52 5.29 0.44
N LYS A 611 20.54 4.44 0.55
CA LYS A 611 21.38 4.27 1.75
C LYS A 611 22.74 4.94 1.60
N LYS A 612 23.51 4.55 0.59
CA LYS A 612 24.91 4.95 0.37
C LYS A 612 25.05 6.07 -0.67
N LYS A 613 24.25 6.02 -1.74
CA LYS A 613 24.34 6.96 -2.88
C LYS A 613 22.97 7.27 -3.48
N LEU A 614 22.68 8.55 -3.67
CA LEU A 614 21.57 9.04 -4.47
C LEU A 614 22.10 9.73 -5.73
N ILE A 615 21.71 9.21 -6.90
CA ILE A 615 21.99 9.79 -8.21
C ILE A 615 20.64 10.25 -8.78
N VAL A 616 20.51 11.54 -9.07
CA VAL A 616 19.36 12.10 -9.81
C VAL A 616 19.81 12.42 -11.22
N VAL A 617 18.99 12.12 -12.22
CA VAL A 617 19.29 12.34 -13.64
C VAL A 617 18.16 13.16 -14.26
N GLY A 618 18.52 14.22 -15.00
CA GLY A 618 17.57 15.08 -15.71
C GLY A 618 18.25 16.31 -16.30
N ASN A 619 17.45 17.15 -16.97
CA ASN A 619 17.91 18.43 -17.53
C ASN A 619 17.97 19.52 -16.44
N LEU A 620 19.15 20.11 -16.21
CA LEU A 620 19.36 21.15 -15.18
C LEU A 620 18.70 22.49 -15.53
N GLU A 621 18.62 22.84 -16.81
CA GLU A 621 18.06 24.10 -17.31
C GLU A 621 16.53 24.11 -17.11
N SER A 622 15.84 23.03 -17.53
CA SER A 622 14.41 22.81 -17.24
C SER A 622 14.04 22.99 -15.75
N ILE A 623 14.92 22.60 -14.83
CA ILE A 623 14.67 22.72 -13.38
C ILE A 623 14.97 24.13 -12.86
N LYS A 624 15.92 24.86 -13.44
CA LYS A 624 16.16 26.28 -13.11
C LYS A 624 14.95 27.15 -13.47
N ASP A 625 14.27 26.83 -14.57
CA ASP A 625 13.20 27.67 -15.13
C ASP A 625 11.78 27.26 -14.70
N CYS A 626 11.65 26.15 -13.97
CA CYS A 626 10.36 25.63 -13.49
C CYS A 626 9.61 26.56 -12.53
N LYS A 627 8.38 26.21 -12.12
CA LYS A 627 7.60 26.98 -11.12
C LYS A 627 7.56 26.30 -9.75
N GLU A 628 8.32 25.23 -9.57
CA GLU A 628 8.21 24.31 -8.45
C GLU A 628 9.43 24.38 -7.50
N ASP A 629 9.33 25.26 -6.50
CA ASP A 629 10.42 25.62 -5.56
C ASP A 629 11.19 24.43 -4.98
N LEU A 630 10.52 23.33 -4.65
CA LEU A 630 11.15 22.18 -3.99
C LEU A 630 12.22 21.51 -4.87
N LEU A 631 12.07 21.52 -6.20
CA LEU A 631 13.12 21.06 -7.12
C LEU A 631 14.28 22.07 -7.20
N LYS A 632 14.00 23.38 -7.19
CA LYS A 632 15.05 24.41 -7.16
C LYS A 632 15.84 24.38 -5.84
N GLN A 633 15.17 24.14 -4.73
CA GLN A 633 15.78 23.89 -3.41
C GLN A 633 16.64 22.62 -3.44
N PHE A 634 16.18 21.56 -4.10
CA PHE A 634 16.96 20.33 -4.29
C PHE A 634 18.26 20.59 -5.06
N ILE A 635 18.21 21.26 -6.21
CA ILE A 635 19.41 21.62 -6.98
C ILE A 635 20.37 22.51 -6.17
N LYS A 636 19.85 23.51 -5.44
CA LYS A 636 20.66 24.35 -4.52
C LYS A 636 21.31 23.52 -3.41
N TYR A 637 20.62 22.52 -2.86
CA TYR A 637 21.18 21.60 -1.87
C TYR A 637 22.28 20.71 -2.46
N VAL A 638 22.11 20.18 -3.67
CA VAL A 638 23.13 19.37 -4.36
C VAL A 638 24.36 20.21 -4.74
N SER A 639 24.17 21.46 -5.20
CA SER A 639 25.26 22.41 -5.44
C SER A 639 26.05 22.70 -4.16
N LYS A 640 25.39 22.97 -3.02
CA LYS A 640 26.08 23.15 -1.73
C LYS A 640 26.92 21.93 -1.31
N ASN A 641 26.51 20.72 -1.71
CA ASN A 641 27.25 19.48 -1.49
C ASN A 641 28.23 19.13 -2.63
N LYS A 642 28.55 20.09 -3.52
CA LYS A 642 29.47 19.95 -4.68
C LYS A 642 29.12 18.78 -5.61
N GLY A 643 27.83 18.46 -5.73
CA GLY A 643 27.32 17.23 -6.34
C GLY A 643 26.70 17.38 -7.73
N ILE A 644 26.86 18.50 -8.44
CA ILE A 644 26.36 18.63 -9.81
C ILE A 644 27.43 18.14 -10.79
N PHE A 645 27.09 17.15 -11.62
CA PHE A 645 28.00 16.52 -12.59
C PHE A 645 27.44 16.68 -14.01
N ASP A 646 28.27 17.18 -14.93
CA ASP A 646 27.91 17.26 -16.36
C ASP A 646 28.18 15.91 -17.04
N TRP A 647 27.14 15.31 -17.64
CA TRP A 647 27.33 14.02 -18.31
C TRP A 647 28.15 14.12 -19.61
N ASN A 648 28.21 15.27 -20.26
CA ASN A 648 28.88 15.42 -21.55
C ASN A 648 30.36 15.77 -21.36
N THR A 649 30.69 16.73 -20.50
CA THR A 649 32.09 17.13 -20.22
C THR A 649 32.79 16.24 -19.19
N LYS A 650 32.07 15.29 -18.57
CA LYS A 650 32.58 14.37 -17.53
C LYS A 650 33.32 15.13 -16.42
N SER A 651 32.65 16.13 -15.84
CA SER A 651 33.22 17.02 -14.84
C SER A 651 32.18 17.50 -13.84
N TRP A 652 32.63 17.87 -12.64
CA TRP A 652 31.79 18.58 -11.68
C TRP A 652 31.52 20.01 -12.15
N LYS A 653 30.28 20.48 -12.02
CA LYS A 653 29.95 21.91 -12.05
C LYS A 653 30.15 22.46 -10.63
N ILE A 654 30.75 23.64 -10.55
CA ILE A 654 30.97 24.40 -9.31
C ILE A 654 29.67 25.09 -8.92
#